data_AF-A0A369JPM9-F1
#
_entry.id   AF-A0A369JPM9-F1
#
_cell.length_a   1.000
_cell.length_b   1.000
_cell.length_c   1.000
_cell.angle_alpha   90.00
_cell.angle_beta   90.00
_cell.angle_gamma   90.00
#
_symmetry.space_group_name_H-M   'P 1'
#
loop_
_entity.id
_entity.type
_entity.pdbx_description
1 polymer ?
#
loop_
_entity_poly.entity_id
_entity_poly.type
_entity_poly.pdbx_seq_one_letter_code
_entity_poly.pdbx_strand_id
1 'polypeptide(L)'
;MLIWRDTKMITTDNLSSLCSSTMPPVICKCRLCSAKTIILNGVEQPGQQVDASTRSRHEKRDAGPSRSKQKQVQQVSPASMPTDRSPQQITFPVADIVKMVCMLAIWLHIRAGISRSVANTILRAIQLIISTTLYLVGAALSSSGMKVKLASVNVPSDVRTAYKLYCTEPDIIRTACCPSCFSLFSHPIPQKCQWKASPRSRPCNTELWQVRNTRKGPKWVPRRLYSTQSFDSWLRFFLSRQIIEDSLQETFRHRINRPLAAFGADMNDIQDSPAWIALNGFVRSPYHLVFGIYIDWFNPFTNKIAGKHASCGAIVLYCLNLAPHLRYLPENTFIIGLTPPPSMPDAMTICHLLEPVISSVGKYADAPGQLVPTHQHQNGVAVKVRTAPLIADLEGSKKASGFMHHHATKFCTFCLLENTQIEDLNLQSWQLRNGTQVRAEAEKWRQQITKVARNNQAKATGVRWTPLHSLPYWDPVKHVVLGFMHNWLEGILQHHLRTLWGIGQSEDETQKAKEIGKDEEWSDTDMSDSADELDDLSQEAADFAARPQTPPMSLSPSPTSMSLDLDSDSSSSSTPTPMAAPYAFSDDEDDSDDDYIPLDDTIAFHFTDAQLQAIRDCIHDVTLPTWVQRPPTNLGEPSHGKLKAREYLTLFTCVLPLIIPEFWYTPTAPETHQQHFHCFYNLVSATNIISSFKTSNADADAYTEHYIQYRAAIQRLFPHNPSKPNHHYAMHNGALLKYWGPLASFSEFPGERMNGLLQNIKTNHRLRDLDFTMLRQMSRQAHIQAMLHDNVSNQGLANILEPEDADSTSASLTPSEAATVLAKAPSLGNTEYAALLYYLQHTGRPYRAFDNFPHPPNSMILPPNAQQPLYLHRDKRTFSCEQSHKGNSAICFYNPLTQANDTGSIQKIWRLPLEGLMHTFITVCLHRALSAAEEALAPFKQCPGFLTRIVDAQPSDDVVIIEPTHIICHLTTLSRKEAVYGIERETKVVCWALNRGRR
;
A
#
# COMPACT_ATOMS: atom_id res chain seq x y z
N MET A 1 0.96 -35.63 -43.20
CA MET A 1 1.27 -36.84 -43.99
C MET A 1 0.81 -38.03 -43.16
N LEU A 2 -0.27 -38.70 -43.61
CA LEU A 2 -0.76 -40.06 -43.27
C LEU A 2 -1.10 -40.40 -41.78
N ILE A 3 -2.23 -41.00 -41.36
CA ILE A 3 -3.62 -41.22 -41.84
C ILE A 3 -4.34 -41.95 -40.66
N TRP A 4 -5.53 -41.46 -40.26
CA TRP A 4 -6.78 -42.15 -39.85
C TRP A 4 -6.82 -43.25 -38.75
N ARG A 5 -7.79 -43.15 -37.82
CA ARG A 5 -9.21 -43.61 -37.97
C ARG A 5 -10.04 -43.25 -36.72
N ASP A 6 -11.09 -42.44 -36.89
CA ASP A 6 -12.53 -42.78 -36.78
C ASP A 6 -12.99 -43.06 -35.32
N THR A 7 -14.03 -42.45 -34.74
CA THR A 7 -15.36 -42.17 -35.33
C THR A 7 -16.20 -41.21 -34.44
N LYS A 8 -16.83 -40.24 -35.12
CA LYS A 8 -18.16 -39.59 -34.97
C LYS A 8 -18.85 -39.26 -33.62
N MET A 9 -19.29 -38.00 -33.61
CA MET A 9 -20.39 -37.31 -32.92
C MET A 9 -21.69 -38.11 -32.67
N ILE A 10 -22.35 -37.79 -31.55
CA ILE A 10 -23.80 -37.61 -31.44
C ILE A 10 -24.08 -36.33 -30.64
N THR A 11 -24.91 -35.45 -31.21
CA THR A 11 -25.51 -34.27 -30.59
C THR A 11 -26.93 -34.55 -30.08
N THR A 12 -27.26 -33.90 -28.95
CA THR A 12 -28.56 -33.35 -28.52
C THR A 12 -29.85 -34.15 -28.73
N ASP A 13 -30.35 -34.74 -27.63
CA ASP A 13 -31.67 -34.47 -27.03
C ASP A 13 -32.22 -35.70 -26.31
N ASN A 14 -32.16 -35.68 -24.98
CA ASN A 14 -33.26 -36.09 -24.10
C ASN A 14 -32.88 -35.88 -22.63
N LEU A 15 -33.41 -34.78 -22.09
CA LEU A 15 -33.73 -34.63 -20.68
C LEU A 15 -34.71 -35.74 -20.25
N SER A 16 -34.39 -36.35 -19.11
CA SER A 16 -35.23 -37.16 -18.19
C SER A 16 -34.81 -38.62 -18.03
N SER A 17 -34.52 -38.96 -16.76
CA SER A 17 -34.10 -40.27 -16.21
C SER A 17 -32.60 -40.57 -16.27
N LEU A 18 -31.87 -40.13 -15.23
CA LEU A 18 -30.76 -40.85 -14.58
C LEU A 18 -30.12 -39.95 -13.50
N CYS A 19 -30.78 -39.87 -12.35
CA CYS A 19 -30.14 -39.40 -11.11
C CYS A 19 -30.61 -40.28 -9.95
N SER A 20 -29.89 -41.37 -9.73
CA SER A 20 -29.84 -42.05 -8.45
C SER A 20 -28.41 -42.53 -8.22
N SER A 21 -27.58 -41.64 -7.69
CA SER A 21 -26.26 -42.01 -7.15
C SER A 21 -26.44 -42.34 -5.66
N THR A 22 -26.46 -43.62 -5.34
CA THR A 22 -26.44 -44.16 -3.98
C THR A 22 -25.07 -43.88 -3.33
N MET A 23 -25.07 -43.34 -2.11
CA MET A 23 -23.85 -43.12 -1.32
C MET A 23 -23.16 -44.44 -0.94
N PRO A 24 -21.82 -44.48 -0.81
CA PRO A 24 -21.09 -45.68 -0.39
C PRO A 24 -21.36 -46.04 1.10
N PRO A 25 -21.30 -47.33 1.47
CA PRO A 25 -21.66 -47.80 2.81
C PRO A 25 -20.65 -47.38 3.88
N VAL A 26 -21.14 -46.93 5.05
CA VAL A 26 -20.32 -46.48 6.19
C VAL A 26 -20.22 -47.59 7.25
N ILE A 27 -19.01 -47.90 7.71
CA ILE A 27 -18.76 -48.96 8.73
C ILE A 27 -18.46 -48.31 10.09
N CYS A 28 -19.15 -48.75 11.16
CA CYS A 28 -18.87 -48.34 12.54
C CYS A 28 -17.96 -49.36 13.25
N LYS A 29 -16.95 -48.85 13.97
CA LYS A 29 -15.93 -49.63 14.70
C LYS A 29 -15.90 -49.39 16.21
N CYS A 30 -17.00 -48.91 16.82
CA CYS A 30 -17.09 -48.79 18.29
C CYS A 30 -17.00 -50.18 18.97
N ARG A 31 -16.67 -50.25 20.26
CA ARG A 31 -16.39 -51.54 20.95
C ARG A 31 -17.52 -52.55 20.86
N LEU A 32 -18.78 -52.09 20.74
CA LEU A 32 -19.95 -52.96 20.58
C LEU A 32 -20.15 -53.46 19.13
N CYS A 33 -19.76 -52.66 18.13
CA CYS A 33 -19.89 -53.01 16.71
C CYS A 33 -18.67 -53.78 16.18
N SER A 34 -17.49 -53.60 16.77
CA SER A 34 -16.26 -54.33 16.42
C SER A 34 -16.28 -55.81 16.81
N ALA A 35 -17.26 -56.25 17.61
CA ALA A 35 -17.47 -57.66 17.96
C ALA A 35 -18.19 -58.47 16.85
N LYS A 36 -18.58 -57.82 15.75
CA LYS A 36 -19.17 -58.45 14.56
C LYS A 36 -18.22 -58.33 13.37
N THR A 37 -18.30 -59.29 12.45
CA THR A 37 -17.48 -59.31 11.22
C THR A 37 -18.38 -59.14 10.01
N ILE A 38 -17.99 -58.29 9.06
CA ILE A 38 -18.70 -58.10 7.79
C ILE A 38 -17.74 -58.31 6.61
N ILE A 39 -18.29 -58.81 5.50
CA ILE A 39 -17.54 -58.99 4.24
C ILE A 39 -17.92 -57.84 3.32
N LEU A 40 -16.93 -57.01 2.97
CA LEU A 40 -17.08 -55.92 2.00
C LEU A 40 -16.00 -56.07 0.94
N ASN A 41 -16.41 -56.13 -0.33
CA ASN A 41 -15.53 -56.36 -1.47
C ASN A 41 -14.63 -57.60 -1.33
N GLY A 42 -15.15 -58.67 -0.73
CA GLY A 42 -14.44 -59.95 -0.59
C GLY A 42 -13.43 -60.02 0.56
N VAL A 43 -13.35 -58.99 1.42
CA VAL A 43 -12.44 -58.96 2.59
C VAL A 43 -13.27 -58.93 3.88
N GLU A 44 -12.98 -59.86 4.80
CA GLU A 44 -13.56 -59.87 6.15
C GLU A 44 -12.94 -58.78 7.02
N GLN A 45 -13.76 -57.92 7.60
CA GLN A 45 -13.31 -56.88 8.51
C GLN A 45 -14.27 -56.68 9.70
N PRO A 46 -13.73 -56.38 10.90
CA PRO A 46 -14.53 -56.19 12.10
C PRO A 46 -15.25 -54.83 12.08
N GLY A 47 -16.54 -54.84 12.40
CA GLY A 47 -17.43 -53.68 12.40
C GLY A 47 -18.85 -54.04 11.97
N GLN A 48 -19.75 -53.06 11.99
CA GLN A 48 -21.11 -53.20 11.46
C GLN A 48 -21.39 -52.07 10.47
N GLN A 49 -22.04 -52.38 9.34
CA GLN A 49 -22.50 -51.37 8.39
C GLN A 49 -23.67 -50.59 8.99
N VAL A 50 -23.56 -49.25 8.99
CA VAL A 50 -24.55 -48.33 9.55
C VAL A 50 -24.79 -47.16 8.60
N ASP A 51 -25.94 -46.50 8.71
CA ASP A 51 -26.23 -45.29 7.96
C ASP A 51 -25.37 -44.11 8.47
N ALA A 52 -24.94 -43.21 7.58
CA ALA A 52 -24.09 -42.07 7.91
C ALA A 52 -24.69 -41.18 9.02
N SER A 53 -26.01 -41.05 9.06
CA SER A 53 -26.75 -40.24 10.06
C SER A 53 -26.79 -40.87 11.47
N THR A 54 -26.53 -42.17 11.59
CA THR A 54 -26.62 -42.91 12.87
C THR A 54 -25.27 -43.25 13.49
N ARG A 55 -24.17 -43.13 12.73
CA ARG A 55 -22.78 -43.39 13.19
C ARG A 55 -22.40 -42.62 14.46
N SER A 56 -22.74 -41.33 14.54
CA SER A 56 -22.42 -40.50 15.71
C SER A 56 -23.08 -40.98 17.02
N ARG A 57 -24.25 -41.66 16.94
CA ARG A 57 -24.91 -42.24 18.13
C ARG A 57 -24.23 -43.53 18.59
N HIS A 58 -23.68 -44.31 17.66
CA HIS A 58 -22.91 -45.52 17.99
C HIS A 58 -21.57 -45.17 18.65
N GLU A 59 -20.90 -44.10 18.20
CA GLU A 59 -19.64 -43.61 18.78
C GLU A 59 -19.87 -42.96 20.17
N LYS A 60 -21.00 -42.28 20.41
CA LYS A 60 -21.36 -41.72 21.73
C LYS A 60 -21.68 -42.78 22.79
N ARG A 61 -22.18 -43.96 22.41
CA ARG A 61 -22.45 -45.08 23.34
C ARG A 61 -21.18 -45.79 23.82
N ASP A 62 -20.05 -45.60 23.13
CA ASP A 62 -18.76 -46.20 23.49
C ASP A 62 -18.06 -45.47 24.67
N ALA A 63 -18.53 -44.27 24.99
CA ALA A 63 -18.12 -43.51 26.17
C ALA A 63 -18.98 -43.91 27.39
N GLY A 64 -18.69 -45.08 27.97
CA GLY A 64 -19.29 -45.55 29.23
C GLY A 64 -18.52 -45.12 30.50
N PRO A 65 -19.15 -45.20 31.70
CA PRO A 65 -19.02 -44.21 32.78
C PRO A 65 -17.97 -44.54 33.84
N SER A 66 -17.35 -43.49 34.43
CA SER A 66 -16.59 -43.59 35.69
C SER A 66 -17.40 -42.98 36.83
N ARG A 67 -18.02 -43.83 37.65
CA ARG A 67 -18.44 -43.54 39.03
C ARG A 67 -18.33 -44.82 39.85
N SER A 68 -17.33 -44.88 40.72
CA SER A 68 -17.24 -45.85 41.82
C SER A 68 -18.13 -45.40 42.98
N LYS A 69 -18.86 -46.35 43.54
CA LYS A 69 -19.66 -46.22 44.77
C LYS A 69 -18.76 -46.36 45.99
N GLN A 70 -19.03 -45.59 47.04
CA GLN A 70 -19.03 -46.13 48.40
C GLN A 70 -20.23 -45.55 49.18
N LYS A 71 -21.00 -46.47 49.77
CA LYS A 71 -22.14 -46.25 50.66
C LYS A 71 -21.64 -45.96 52.07
N GLN A 72 -22.31 -45.07 52.80
CA GLN A 72 -22.63 -45.30 54.20
C GLN A 72 -24.00 -44.70 54.55
N VAL A 73 -24.62 -45.30 55.56
CA VAL A 73 -26.05 -45.39 55.90
C VAL A 73 -26.59 -44.09 56.52
N GLN A 74 -27.87 -43.79 56.31
CA GLN A 74 -28.60 -42.74 57.03
C GLN A 74 -29.77 -43.36 57.83
N GLN A 75 -29.82 -43.06 59.14
CA GLN A 75 -30.96 -43.27 60.02
C GLN A 75 -31.76 -41.95 60.16
N VAL A 76 -33.08 -42.07 59.98
CA VAL A 76 -34.27 -41.38 60.56
C VAL A 76 -34.23 -39.86 60.92
N SER A 77 -35.32 -39.18 60.48
CA SER A 77 -35.92 -37.83 60.72
C SER A 77 -35.71 -37.13 62.10
N PRO A 78 -36.07 -35.82 62.32
CA PRO A 78 -36.80 -34.85 61.48
C PRO A 78 -36.19 -33.42 61.38
N ALA A 79 -36.75 -32.63 60.44
CA ALA A 79 -36.84 -31.17 60.36
C ALA A 79 -35.81 -30.29 61.10
N SER A 80 -34.87 -29.70 60.36
CA SER A 80 -34.38 -28.35 60.63
C SER A 80 -33.89 -27.69 59.32
N MET A 81 -34.13 -26.38 59.23
CA MET A 81 -33.92 -25.51 58.07
C MET A 81 -32.54 -25.67 57.39
N PRO A 82 -32.43 -25.68 56.04
CA PRO A 82 -31.14 -25.58 55.39
C PRO A 82 -30.72 -24.11 55.29
N THR A 83 -29.98 -23.63 56.29
CA THR A 83 -28.95 -22.60 56.10
C THR A 83 -27.66 -23.29 55.68
N ASP A 84 -27.43 -23.50 54.38
CA ASP A 84 -26.06 -23.49 53.85
C ASP A 84 -26.06 -23.29 52.32
N ARG A 85 -25.71 -22.07 51.89
CA ARG A 85 -25.42 -21.78 50.48
C ARG A 85 -23.92 -21.97 50.29
N SER A 86 -23.52 -23.03 49.58
CA SER A 86 -22.15 -23.14 49.10
C SER A 86 -21.83 -21.93 48.19
N PRO A 87 -20.64 -21.30 48.34
CA PRO A 87 -20.32 -20.10 47.58
C PRO A 87 -20.18 -20.45 46.09
N GLN A 88 -21.07 -19.92 45.26
CA GLN A 88 -20.94 -19.97 43.81
C GLN A 88 -19.68 -19.21 43.40
N GLN A 89 -18.71 -19.91 42.82
CA GLN A 89 -17.46 -19.32 42.36
C GLN A 89 -17.69 -18.70 40.98
N ILE A 90 -17.84 -17.38 40.92
CA ILE A 90 -17.95 -16.64 39.67
C ILE A 90 -16.54 -16.57 39.05
N THR A 91 -16.31 -17.28 37.95
CA THR A 91 -15.07 -17.19 37.17
C THR A 91 -15.06 -15.92 36.32
N PHE A 92 -14.14 -15.00 36.63
CA PHE A 92 -13.86 -13.80 35.84
C PHE A 92 -12.70 -14.05 34.86
N PRO A 93 -12.75 -13.55 33.61
CA PRO A 93 -11.65 -13.66 32.65
C PRO A 93 -10.54 -12.64 32.96
N VAL A 94 -9.85 -12.83 34.10
CA VAL A 94 -8.78 -11.92 34.58
C VAL A 94 -7.69 -11.73 33.53
N ALA A 95 -7.32 -12.79 32.80
CA ALA A 95 -6.30 -12.73 31.76
C ALA A 95 -6.67 -11.77 30.61
N ASP A 96 -7.94 -11.76 30.20
CA ASP A 96 -8.42 -10.89 29.12
C ASP A 96 -8.45 -9.43 29.56
N ILE A 97 -8.81 -9.16 30.83
CA ILE A 97 -8.77 -7.81 31.40
C ILE A 97 -7.34 -7.28 31.39
N VAL A 98 -6.37 -8.05 31.90
CA VAL A 98 -4.96 -7.63 31.91
C VAL A 98 -4.44 -7.40 30.49
N LYS A 99 -4.79 -8.29 29.55
CA LYS A 99 -4.45 -8.16 28.13
C LYS A 99 -5.01 -6.87 27.54
N MET A 100 -6.30 -6.58 27.71
CA MET A 100 -6.94 -5.36 27.19
C MET A 100 -6.31 -4.08 27.74
N VAL A 101 -6.03 -4.04 29.06
CA VAL A 101 -5.37 -2.89 29.69
C VAL A 101 -3.94 -2.70 29.17
N CYS A 102 -3.20 -3.80 29.00
CA CYS A 102 -1.87 -3.75 28.41
C CYS A 102 -1.90 -3.27 26.97
N MET A 103 -2.83 -3.79 26.16
CA MET A 103 -3.03 -3.37 24.77
C MET A 103 -3.37 -1.89 24.66
N LEU A 104 -4.28 -1.38 25.50
CA LEU A 104 -4.62 0.05 25.56
C LEU A 104 -3.37 0.90 25.87
N ALA A 105 -2.62 0.57 26.91
CA ALA A 105 -1.44 1.33 27.30
C ALA A 105 -0.35 1.30 26.21
N ILE A 106 -0.18 0.15 25.56
CA ILE A 106 0.73 -0.04 24.44
C ILE A 106 0.31 0.82 23.23
N TRP A 107 -0.98 0.77 22.85
CA TRP A 107 -1.54 1.56 21.75
C TRP A 107 -1.39 3.05 22.02
N LEU A 108 -1.70 3.51 23.24
CA LEU A 108 -1.50 4.91 23.61
C LEU A 108 -0.03 5.32 23.47
N HIS A 109 0.88 4.47 23.92
CA HIS A 109 2.31 4.79 23.87
C HIS A 109 2.86 4.88 22.44
N ILE A 110 2.49 3.94 21.57
CA ILE A 110 3.02 3.87 20.20
C ILE A 110 2.25 4.77 19.25
N ARG A 111 0.92 4.68 19.25
CA ARG A 111 0.06 5.29 18.24
C ARG A 111 -0.41 6.68 18.64
N ALA A 112 -0.80 6.89 19.91
CA ALA A 112 -1.11 8.23 20.43
C ALA A 112 0.15 9.02 20.85
N GLY A 113 1.33 8.39 20.78
CA GLY A 113 2.61 9.04 21.02
C GLY A 113 2.81 9.56 22.44
N ILE A 114 2.10 9.04 23.45
CA ILE A 114 2.29 9.46 24.84
C ILE A 114 3.66 9.01 25.37
N SER A 115 4.20 9.71 26.36
CA SER A 115 5.47 9.32 26.95
C SER A 115 5.36 8.03 27.77
N ARG A 116 6.48 7.33 27.94
CA ARG A 116 6.55 6.12 28.78
C ARG A 116 6.12 6.40 30.22
N SER A 117 6.46 7.55 30.78
CA SER A 117 6.04 7.89 32.15
C SER A 117 4.53 8.05 32.25
N VAL A 118 3.89 8.66 31.25
CA VAL A 118 2.43 8.79 31.18
C VAL A 118 1.79 7.42 31.00
N ALA A 119 2.28 6.58 30.08
CA ALA A 119 1.77 5.21 29.89
C ALA A 119 1.86 4.36 31.17
N ASN A 120 2.99 4.44 31.89
CA ASN A 120 3.17 3.75 33.17
C ASN A 120 2.24 4.29 34.26
N THR A 121 1.95 5.60 34.25
CA THR A 121 0.99 6.22 35.17
C THR A 121 -0.42 5.72 34.89
N ILE A 122 -0.82 5.62 33.62
CA ILE A 122 -2.12 5.08 33.21
C ILE A 122 -2.27 3.62 33.66
N LEU A 123 -1.26 2.77 33.44
CA LEU A 123 -1.27 1.37 33.90
C LEU A 123 -1.49 1.26 35.42
N ARG A 124 -0.78 2.08 36.20
CA ARG A 124 -0.93 2.12 37.67
C ARG A 124 -2.30 2.65 38.10
N ALA A 125 -2.82 3.66 37.41
CA ALA A 125 -4.14 4.22 37.68
C ALA A 125 -5.25 3.19 37.40
N ILE A 126 -5.18 2.48 36.27
CA ILE A 126 -6.15 1.42 35.94
C ILE A 126 -6.04 0.27 36.94
N GLN A 127 -4.83 -0.15 37.34
CA GLN A 127 -4.65 -1.15 38.41
C GLN A 127 -5.36 -0.73 39.70
N LEU A 128 -5.22 0.53 40.11
CA LEU A 128 -5.86 1.06 41.32
C LEU A 128 -7.39 1.07 41.17
N ILE A 129 -7.92 1.53 40.03
CA ILE A 129 -9.36 1.54 39.75
C ILE A 129 -9.92 0.12 39.83
N ILE A 130 -9.31 -0.84 39.12
CA ILE A 130 -9.77 -2.24 39.12
C ILE A 130 -9.72 -2.84 40.53
N SER A 131 -8.63 -2.62 41.27
CA SER A 131 -8.47 -3.15 42.63
C SER A 131 -9.52 -2.57 43.58
N THR A 132 -9.79 -1.26 43.48
CA THR A 132 -10.78 -0.57 44.30
C THR A 132 -12.20 -1.03 43.97
N THR A 133 -12.54 -1.15 42.69
CA THR A 133 -13.85 -1.64 42.24
C THR A 133 -14.09 -3.08 42.69
N LEU A 134 -13.10 -3.97 42.54
CA LEU A 134 -13.22 -5.36 43.03
C LEU A 134 -13.36 -5.41 44.55
N TYR A 135 -12.67 -4.55 45.29
CA TYR A 135 -12.84 -4.44 46.74
C TYR A 135 -14.27 -3.99 47.11
N LEU A 136 -14.79 -2.94 46.46
CA LEU A 136 -16.14 -2.43 46.71
C LEU A 136 -17.22 -3.46 46.36
N VAL A 137 -17.09 -4.15 45.22
CA VAL A 137 -17.99 -5.24 44.83
C VAL A 137 -17.92 -6.38 45.84
N GLY A 138 -16.71 -6.78 46.26
CA GLY A 138 -16.51 -7.81 47.28
C GLY A 138 -17.15 -7.43 48.63
N ALA A 139 -16.99 -6.17 49.06
CA ALA A 139 -17.60 -5.65 50.28
C ALA A 139 -19.13 -5.61 50.18
N ALA A 140 -19.69 -5.16 49.06
CA ALA A 140 -21.14 -5.12 48.82
C ALA A 140 -21.74 -6.53 48.84
N LEU A 141 -21.13 -7.50 48.14
CA LEU A 141 -21.57 -8.90 48.13
C LEU A 141 -21.49 -9.53 49.53
N SER A 142 -20.42 -9.22 50.28
CA SER A 142 -20.25 -9.69 51.66
C SER A 142 -21.33 -9.11 52.60
N SER A 143 -21.68 -7.83 52.43
CA SER A 143 -22.76 -7.19 53.20
C SER A 143 -24.14 -7.77 52.90
N SER A 144 -24.34 -8.33 51.69
CA SER A 144 -25.55 -9.06 51.30
C SER A 144 -25.55 -10.55 51.71
N GLY A 145 -24.62 -10.98 52.56
CA GLY A 145 -24.55 -12.34 53.08
C GLY A 145 -23.94 -13.38 52.14
N MET A 146 -23.31 -12.97 51.02
CA MET A 146 -22.62 -13.87 50.08
C MET A 146 -21.10 -13.83 50.30
N LYS A 147 -20.50 -14.98 50.66
CA LYS A 147 -19.03 -15.12 50.73
C LYS A 147 -18.47 -15.34 49.33
N VAL A 148 -18.03 -14.28 48.66
CA VAL A 148 -17.43 -14.35 47.31
C VAL A 148 -15.94 -14.02 47.37
N LYS A 149 -15.09 -14.92 46.85
CA LYS A 149 -13.66 -14.68 46.67
C LYS A 149 -13.40 -14.16 45.25
N LEU A 150 -13.25 -12.86 45.10
CA LEU A 150 -12.90 -12.24 43.81
C LEU A 150 -11.42 -12.51 43.48
N ALA A 151 -11.13 -12.80 42.21
CA ALA A 151 -9.77 -13.00 41.75
C ALA A 151 -9.00 -11.67 41.70
N SER A 152 -7.72 -11.68 42.08
CA SER A 152 -6.85 -10.51 41.98
C SER A 152 -6.42 -10.28 40.53
N VAL A 153 -6.63 -9.07 40.01
CA VAL A 153 -6.14 -8.64 38.70
C VAL A 153 -4.80 -7.94 38.89
N ASN A 154 -3.74 -8.42 38.25
CA ASN A 154 -2.39 -7.84 38.34
C ASN A 154 -1.94 -7.29 36.99
N VAL A 155 -2.11 -5.99 36.80
CA VAL A 155 -1.65 -5.25 35.63
C VAL A 155 -0.18 -4.83 35.82
N PRO A 156 0.69 -5.01 34.81
CA PRO A 156 2.07 -4.53 34.86
C PRO A 156 2.17 -3.02 35.10
N SER A 157 3.14 -2.58 35.90
CA SER A 157 3.35 -1.15 36.20
C SER A 157 4.32 -0.42 35.25
N ASP A 158 4.92 -1.15 34.29
CA ASP A 158 5.78 -0.63 33.23
C ASP A 158 5.30 -1.17 31.87
N VAL A 159 5.08 -0.28 30.91
CA VAL A 159 4.68 -0.60 29.54
C VAL A 159 5.69 -1.52 28.84
N ARG A 160 6.96 -1.54 29.26
CA ARG A 160 7.97 -2.50 28.76
C ARG A 160 7.64 -3.94 29.11
N THR A 161 7.06 -4.15 30.28
CA THR A 161 6.59 -5.47 30.69
C THR A 161 5.34 -5.84 29.89
N ALA A 162 4.45 -4.88 29.65
CA ALA A 162 3.29 -5.08 28.77
C ALA A 162 3.71 -5.51 27.36
N TYR A 163 4.73 -4.87 26.76
CA TYR A 163 5.31 -5.31 25.48
C TYR A 163 5.74 -6.77 25.55
N LYS A 164 6.60 -7.15 26.50
CA LYS A 164 7.11 -8.53 26.59
C LYS A 164 6.01 -9.58 26.75
N LEU A 165 4.90 -9.23 27.40
CA LEU A 165 3.79 -10.15 27.64
C LEU A 165 2.86 -10.28 26.43
N TYR A 166 2.58 -9.17 25.74
CA TYR A 166 1.48 -9.10 24.78
C TYR A 166 1.87 -8.51 23.42
N CYS A 167 3.13 -8.23 23.15
CA CYS A 167 3.63 -7.77 21.86
C CYS A 167 4.99 -8.43 21.61
N THR A 168 5.06 -9.34 20.64
CA THR A 168 6.32 -9.96 20.24
C THR A 168 7.31 -8.87 19.84
N GLU A 169 8.42 -8.76 20.57
CA GLU A 169 9.47 -7.82 20.20
C GLU A 169 10.05 -8.26 18.85
N PRO A 170 10.21 -7.34 17.89
CA PRO A 170 10.78 -7.68 16.59
C PRO A 170 12.24 -8.14 16.76
N ASP A 171 12.60 -9.20 16.05
CA ASP A 171 13.98 -9.67 15.98
C ASP A 171 14.79 -8.76 15.03
N ILE A 172 15.51 -7.80 15.61
CA ILE A 172 16.31 -6.81 14.89
C ILE A 172 17.79 -7.13 15.03
N ILE A 173 18.44 -7.32 13.89
CA ILE A 173 19.86 -7.59 13.74
C ILE A 173 20.59 -6.25 13.52
N ARG A 174 21.65 -5.99 14.28
CA ARG A 174 22.49 -4.80 14.10
C ARG A 174 23.88 -5.22 13.64
N THR A 175 24.23 -4.87 12.41
CA THR A 175 25.51 -5.21 11.78
C THR A 175 26.42 -3.99 11.74
N ALA A 176 27.71 -4.16 12.02
CA ALA A 176 28.67 -3.06 11.88
C ALA A 176 28.86 -2.70 10.40
N CYS A 177 28.89 -1.41 10.12
CA CYS A 177 28.89 -0.88 8.77
C CYS A 177 29.94 0.24 8.66
N CYS A 178 30.71 0.23 7.58
CA CYS A 178 31.67 1.31 7.31
C CYS A 178 30.93 2.64 7.10
N PRO A 179 31.32 3.75 7.77
CA PRO A 179 30.66 5.03 7.60
C PRO A 179 30.92 5.70 6.23
N SER A 180 31.90 5.22 5.46
CA SER A 180 32.21 5.76 4.14
C SER A 180 31.63 4.86 3.03
N CYS A 181 32.04 3.59 2.96
CA CYS A 181 31.64 2.70 1.86
C CYS A 181 30.45 1.78 2.18
N PHE A 182 29.84 1.88 3.37
CA PHE A 182 28.72 1.02 3.81
C PHE A 182 28.98 -0.50 3.85
N SER A 183 30.20 -0.97 3.57
CA SER A 183 30.57 -2.38 3.69
C SER A 183 30.26 -2.93 5.09
N LEU A 184 29.66 -4.12 5.14
CA LEU A 184 29.15 -4.74 6.35
C LEU A 184 30.17 -5.72 6.95
N PHE A 185 30.28 -5.72 8.27
CA PHE A 185 31.21 -6.55 9.03
C PHE A 185 30.48 -7.29 10.15
N SER A 186 30.62 -8.62 10.15
CA SER A 186 30.26 -9.48 11.28
C SER A 186 31.42 -9.58 12.28
N HIS A 187 31.15 -10.05 13.49
CA HIS A 187 32.20 -10.20 14.50
C HIS A 187 33.18 -11.32 14.14
N PRO A 188 34.51 -11.13 14.36
CA PRO A 188 35.16 -9.94 14.93
C PRO A 188 35.30 -8.79 13.92
N ILE A 189 34.99 -7.56 14.35
CA ILE A 189 35.02 -6.35 13.50
C ILE A 189 36.46 -5.78 13.49
N PRO A 190 37.08 -5.53 12.32
CA PRO A 190 38.43 -4.97 12.23
C PRO A 190 38.47 -3.52 12.73
N GLN A 191 39.66 -3.00 13.03
CA GLN A 191 39.82 -1.59 13.44
C GLN A 191 39.50 -0.62 12.27
N LYS A 192 40.05 -0.94 11.10
CA LYS A 192 39.86 -0.19 9.85
C LYS A 192 39.12 -1.01 8.80
N CYS A 193 38.39 -0.33 7.92
CA CYS A 193 37.69 -0.95 6.81
C CYS A 193 38.68 -1.55 5.81
N GLN A 194 38.52 -2.84 5.50
CA GLN A 194 39.38 -3.57 4.57
C GLN A 194 38.76 -3.75 3.17
N TRP A 195 37.56 -3.20 2.95
CA TRP A 195 36.86 -3.34 1.69
C TRP A 195 37.58 -2.62 0.55
N LYS A 196 37.58 -3.25 -0.63
CA LYS A 196 38.19 -2.74 -1.87
C LYS A 196 37.12 -2.61 -2.95
N ALA A 197 37.08 -1.47 -3.61
CA ALA A 197 36.13 -1.22 -4.70
C ALA A 197 36.35 -2.16 -5.88
N SER A 198 37.60 -2.43 -6.27
CA SER A 198 38.01 -3.46 -7.21
C SER A 198 39.17 -4.28 -6.64
N PRO A 199 39.46 -5.49 -7.17
CA PRO A 199 40.58 -6.32 -6.71
C PRO A 199 41.93 -5.58 -6.59
N ARG A 200 42.25 -4.68 -7.52
CA ARG A 200 43.49 -3.88 -7.50
C ARG A 200 43.41 -2.58 -6.70
N SER A 201 42.22 -2.12 -6.31
CA SER A 201 42.08 -0.85 -5.59
C SER A 201 42.64 -0.92 -4.15
N ARG A 202 43.03 0.24 -3.63
CA ARG A 202 43.38 0.41 -2.21
C ARG A 202 42.17 0.10 -1.31
N PRO A 203 42.39 -0.48 -0.11
CA PRO A 203 41.32 -0.67 0.86
C PRO A 203 40.80 0.68 1.37
N CYS A 204 39.51 0.74 1.70
CA CYS A 204 38.84 1.95 2.17
C CYS A 204 39.50 2.58 3.41
N ASN A 205 40.11 1.78 4.29
CA ASN A 205 40.91 2.20 5.46
C ASN A 205 40.19 3.11 6.48
N THR A 206 38.90 3.37 6.31
CA THR A 206 38.11 4.17 7.25
C THR A 206 38.03 3.48 8.62
N GLU A 207 38.27 4.23 9.69
CA GLU A 207 38.11 3.75 11.07
C GLU A 207 36.68 3.25 11.32
N LEU A 208 36.54 2.03 11.84
CA LEU A 208 35.25 1.40 12.14
C LEU A 208 34.82 1.58 13.60
N TRP A 209 35.74 1.98 14.47
CA TRP A 209 35.51 2.11 15.91
C TRP A 209 35.63 3.57 16.36
N GLN A 210 34.92 3.89 17.45
CA GLN A 210 35.05 5.15 18.16
C GLN A 210 34.89 4.93 19.66
N VAL A 211 35.51 5.80 20.46
CA VAL A 211 35.32 5.83 21.91
C VAL A 211 34.07 6.65 22.23
N ARG A 212 33.20 6.14 23.11
CA ARG A 212 32.07 6.89 23.65
C ARG A 212 32.04 6.88 25.16
N ASN A 213 31.82 8.06 25.74
CA ASN A 213 31.57 8.19 27.17
C ASN A 213 30.15 7.71 27.48
N THR A 214 30.07 6.59 28.19
CA THR A 214 28.83 6.07 28.77
C THR A 214 28.76 6.42 30.25
N ARG A 215 27.61 6.23 30.89
CA ARG A 215 27.48 6.35 32.36
C ARG A 215 28.44 5.43 33.14
N LYS A 216 29.00 4.40 32.47
CA LYS A 216 29.96 3.45 33.03
C LYS A 216 31.40 3.71 32.54
N GLY A 217 31.69 4.90 31.99
CA GLY A 217 32.99 5.28 31.44
C GLY A 217 33.10 5.16 29.91
N PRO A 218 34.29 5.46 29.34
CA PRO A 218 34.56 5.35 27.92
C PRO A 218 34.47 3.90 27.45
N LYS A 219 33.70 3.67 26.38
CA LYS A 219 33.51 2.34 25.77
C LYS A 219 33.76 2.43 24.27
N TRP A 220 34.56 1.49 23.76
CA TRP A 220 34.73 1.29 22.33
C TRP A 220 33.46 0.73 21.71
N VAL A 221 32.99 1.40 20.67
CA VAL A 221 31.75 1.05 19.97
C VAL A 221 31.92 1.25 18.46
N PRO A 222 31.23 0.47 17.61
CA PRO A 222 31.25 0.72 16.17
C PRO A 222 30.78 2.14 15.82
N ARG A 223 31.40 2.77 14.83
CA ARG A 223 31.04 4.13 14.37
C ARG A 223 29.64 4.19 13.81
N ARG A 224 29.27 3.21 12.98
CA ARG A 224 27.96 3.08 12.33
C ARG A 224 27.46 1.64 12.42
N LEU A 225 26.15 1.51 12.54
CA LEU A 225 25.44 0.23 12.57
C LEU A 225 24.35 0.29 11.51
N TYR A 226 24.07 -0.84 10.88
CA TYR A 226 22.94 -1.04 9.98
C TYR A 226 21.95 -1.99 10.67
N SER A 227 20.73 -1.51 10.86
CA SER A 227 19.66 -2.26 11.53
C SER A 227 18.73 -2.90 10.50
N THR A 228 18.61 -4.23 10.57
CA THR A 228 17.70 -5.01 9.74
C THR A 228 16.78 -5.88 10.59
N GLN A 229 15.61 -6.22 10.09
CA GLN A 229 14.70 -7.17 10.72
C GLN A 229 14.93 -8.59 10.16
N SER A 230 14.81 -9.58 11.03
CA SER A 230 14.85 -11.00 10.66
C SER A 230 13.63 -11.37 9.83
N PHE A 231 13.85 -11.67 8.54
CA PHE A 231 12.79 -12.16 7.65
C PHE A 231 12.15 -13.45 8.16
N ASP A 232 12.94 -14.34 8.76
CA ASP A 232 12.46 -15.61 9.32
C ASP A 232 11.48 -15.40 10.49
N SER A 233 11.76 -14.43 11.36
CA SER A 233 10.87 -14.08 12.47
C SER A 233 9.59 -13.41 11.97
N TRP A 234 9.73 -12.46 11.04
CA TRP A 234 8.59 -11.74 10.49
C TRP A 234 7.67 -12.66 9.68
N LEU A 235 8.23 -13.53 8.84
CA LEU A 235 7.43 -14.44 8.01
C LEU A 235 6.61 -15.43 8.85
N ARG A 236 7.17 -15.93 9.96
CA ARG A 236 6.42 -16.75 10.93
C ARG A 236 5.28 -15.97 11.57
N PHE A 237 5.53 -14.73 11.98
CA PHE A 237 4.48 -13.86 12.51
C PHE A 237 3.38 -13.63 11.45
N PHE A 238 3.78 -13.24 10.24
CA PHE A 238 2.89 -12.97 9.11
C PHE A 238 1.99 -14.16 8.78
N LEU A 239 2.55 -15.38 8.65
CA LEU A 239 1.79 -16.59 8.32
C LEU A 239 1.04 -17.20 9.52
N SER A 240 1.32 -16.79 10.76
CA SER A 240 0.57 -17.23 11.94
C SER A 240 -0.82 -16.58 12.08
N ARG A 241 -1.12 -15.60 11.21
CA ARG A 241 -2.33 -14.80 11.24
C ARG A 241 -3.40 -15.41 10.34
N GLN A 242 -4.59 -15.64 10.90
CA GLN A 242 -5.71 -16.26 10.18
C GLN A 242 -6.12 -15.46 8.94
N ILE A 243 -6.28 -14.14 9.07
CA ILE A 243 -6.66 -13.25 7.95
C ILE A 243 -5.70 -13.34 6.75
N ILE A 244 -4.40 -13.54 7.02
CA ILE A 244 -3.37 -13.67 6.00
C ILE A 244 -3.50 -15.01 5.30
N GLU A 245 -3.56 -16.11 6.05
CA GLU A 245 -3.65 -17.45 5.46
C GLU A 245 -4.95 -17.64 4.69
N ASP A 246 -6.08 -17.16 5.21
CA ASP A 246 -7.37 -17.19 4.53
C ASP A 246 -7.32 -16.38 3.22
N SER A 247 -6.71 -15.18 3.23
CA SER A 247 -6.54 -14.36 2.03
C SER A 247 -5.64 -15.04 0.99
N LEU A 248 -4.53 -15.65 1.40
CA LEU A 248 -3.62 -16.38 0.49
C LEU A 248 -4.33 -17.57 -0.15
N GLN A 249 -5.10 -18.33 0.63
CA GLN A 249 -5.88 -19.44 0.11
C GLN A 249 -6.97 -18.97 -0.86
N GLU A 250 -7.69 -17.91 -0.53
CA GLU A 250 -8.77 -17.41 -1.38
C GLU A 250 -8.25 -16.87 -2.70
N THR A 251 -7.19 -16.08 -2.64
CA THR A 251 -6.48 -15.58 -3.83
C THR A 251 -5.97 -16.74 -4.70
N PHE A 252 -5.43 -17.78 -4.08
CA PHE A 252 -4.97 -18.97 -4.78
C PHE A 252 -6.11 -19.79 -5.41
N ARG A 253 -7.25 -19.95 -4.72
CA ARG A 253 -8.46 -20.60 -5.26
C ARG A 253 -9.04 -19.82 -6.42
N HIS A 254 -9.19 -18.51 -6.28
CA HIS A 254 -9.64 -17.63 -7.36
C HIS A 254 -8.76 -17.80 -8.59
N ARG A 255 -7.43 -17.85 -8.41
CA ARG A 255 -6.51 -18.09 -9.51
C ARG A 255 -6.70 -19.45 -10.19
N ILE A 256 -6.87 -20.55 -9.45
CA ILE A 256 -7.09 -21.88 -10.04
C ILE A 256 -8.41 -21.95 -10.81
N ASN A 257 -9.46 -21.36 -10.25
CA ASN A 257 -10.80 -21.44 -10.79
C ASN A 257 -11.06 -20.43 -11.93
N ARG A 258 -10.16 -19.45 -12.11
CA ARG A 258 -10.30 -18.47 -13.18
C ARG A 258 -9.81 -19.09 -14.50
N PRO A 259 -10.62 -19.06 -15.56
CA PRO A 259 -10.12 -19.33 -16.90
C PRO A 259 -8.92 -18.41 -17.15
N LEU A 260 -7.82 -18.92 -17.71
CA LEU A 260 -6.73 -18.08 -18.20
C LEU A 260 -7.37 -16.94 -18.98
N ALA A 261 -7.19 -15.70 -18.49
CA ALA A 261 -7.80 -14.54 -19.12
C ALA A 261 -7.44 -14.59 -20.61
N ALA A 262 -8.44 -14.55 -21.49
CA ALA A 262 -8.18 -14.56 -22.92
C ALA A 262 -7.16 -13.46 -23.23
N PHE A 263 -6.23 -13.71 -24.16
CA PHE A 263 -5.22 -12.72 -24.51
C PHE A 263 -5.89 -11.37 -24.84
N GLY A 264 -5.56 -10.32 -24.09
CA GLY A 264 -6.16 -9.00 -24.22
C GLY A 264 -7.39 -8.71 -23.36
N ALA A 265 -7.82 -9.62 -22.48
CA ALA A 265 -8.90 -9.37 -21.53
C ALA A 265 -8.52 -8.37 -20.42
N ASP A 266 -9.54 -7.84 -19.74
CA ASP A 266 -9.39 -6.89 -18.65
C ASP A 266 -8.59 -7.46 -17.46
N MET A 267 -7.57 -6.72 -17.05
CA MET A 267 -6.74 -6.95 -15.86
C MET A 267 -7.12 -5.95 -14.78
N ASN A 268 -7.52 -6.44 -13.60
CA ASN A 268 -7.96 -5.60 -12.48
C ASN A 268 -6.94 -5.54 -11.33
N ASP A 269 -5.88 -6.36 -11.41
CA ASP A 269 -4.79 -6.38 -10.45
C ASP A 269 -3.55 -7.02 -11.07
N ILE A 270 -2.41 -6.92 -10.38
CA ILE A 270 -1.12 -7.52 -10.73
C ILE A 270 -1.26 -9.01 -10.98
N GLN A 271 -2.12 -9.69 -10.23
CA GLN A 271 -2.30 -11.14 -10.30
C GLN A 271 -2.97 -11.60 -11.60
N ASP A 272 -3.59 -10.69 -12.34
CA ASP A 272 -4.19 -10.92 -13.65
C ASP A 272 -3.16 -10.82 -14.78
N SER A 273 -1.98 -10.27 -14.48
CA SER A 273 -1.00 -9.86 -15.47
C SER A 273 -0.22 -11.01 -16.11
N PRO A 274 0.26 -10.84 -17.35
CA PRO A 274 1.22 -11.77 -17.95
C PRO A 274 2.49 -11.98 -17.11
N ALA A 275 2.96 -10.97 -16.38
CA ALA A 275 4.08 -11.11 -15.45
C ALA A 275 3.77 -12.13 -14.34
N TRP A 276 2.58 -12.09 -13.76
CA TRP A 276 2.13 -13.07 -12.78
C TRP A 276 1.94 -14.46 -13.39
N ILE A 277 1.39 -14.53 -14.61
CA ILE A 277 1.25 -15.78 -15.37
C ILE A 277 2.61 -16.40 -15.68
N ALA A 278 3.64 -15.62 -15.99
CA ALA A 278 5.00 -16.12 -16.18
C ALA A 278 5.57 -16.77 -14.91
N LEU A 279 5.07 -16.36 -13.74
CA LEU A 279 5.37 -17.00 -12.45
C LEU A 279 4.52 -18.25 -12.19
N ASN A 280 3.66 -18.70 -13.13
CA ASN A 280 2.83 -19.90 -12.96
C ASN A 280 3.62 -21.17 -12.67
N GLY A 281 4.82 -21.29 -13.26
CA GLY A 281 5.73 -22.38 -12.95
C GLY A 281 6.15 -22.42 -11.48
N PHE A 282 6.10 -21.28 -10.79
CA PHE A 282 6.47 -21.11 -9.38
C PHE A 282 5.26 -21.15 -8.44
N VAL A 283 4.22 -20.34 -8.65
CA VAL A 283 3.07 -20.23 -7.74
C VAL A 283 2.17 -21.48 -7.89
N ARG A 284 2.53 -22.57 -7.21
CA ARG A 284 1.81 -23.87 -7.25
C ARG A 284 1.11 -24.20 -5.93
N SER A 285 1.26 -23.33 -4.95
CA SER A 285 0.73 -23.45 -3.60
C SER A 285 0.41 -22.04 -3.09
N PRO A 286 -0.57 -21.85 -2.20
CA PRO A 286 -0.81 -20.56 -1.54
C PRO A 286 0.41 -20.05 -0.76
N TYR A 287 1.35 -20.95 -0.41
CA TYR A 287 2.59 -20.64 0.32
C TYR A 287 3.80 -20.38 -0.58
N HIS A 288 3.60 -20.26 -1.90
CA HIS A 288 4.64 -19.80 -2.83
C HIS A 288 4.46 -18.29 -3.05
N LEU A 289 5.17 -17.52 -2.23
CA LEU A 289 4.98 -16.08 -2.06
C LEU A 289 5.85 -15.30 -3.04
N VAL A 290 5.29 -14.23 -3.58
CA VAL A 290 5.93 -13.25 -4.46
C VAL A 290 5.88 -11.91 -3.76
N PHE A 291 7.05 -11.29 -3.59
CA PHE A 291 7.19 -9.97 -3.01
C PHE A 291 7.63 -8.94 -4.05
N GLY A 292 7.08 -7.74 -3.96
CA GLY A 292 7.67 -6.53 -4.54
C GLY A 292 8.63 -5.90 -3.54
N ILE A 293 9.76 -5.39 -4.02
CA ILE A 293 10.73 -4.64 -3.20
C ILE A 293 10.55 -3.15 -3.46
N TYR A 294 10.34 -2.39 -2.40
CA TYR A 294 10.28 -0.93 -2.43
C TYR A 294 11.52 -0.35 -1.76
N ILE A 295 12.12 0.65 -2.42
CA ILE A 295 13.30 1.35 -1.93
C ILE A 295 13.09 2.84 -2.18
N ASP A 296 13.24 3.63 -1.13
CA ASP A 296 13.08 5.08 -1.20
C ASP A 296 13.83 5.78 -0.06
N TRP A 297 14.21 7.04 -0.24
CA TRP A 297 14.96 7.85 0.73
C TRP A 297 14.15 9.04 1.21
N PHE A 298 14.25 9.33 2.50
CA PHE A 298 13.54 10.42 3.14
C PHE A 298 14.40 11.08 4.22
N ASN A 299 14.06 12.32 4.57
CA ASN A 299 14.64 12.96 5.74
C ASN A 299 13.94 12.53 7.02
N PRO A 300 14.63 11.84 7.97
CA PRO A 300 14.00 11.36 9.20
C PRO A 300 13.70 12.49 10.20
N PHE A 301 14.11 13.74 9.92
CA PHE A 301 13.82 14.90 10.76
C PHE A 301 12.70 15.79 10.20
N THR A 302 11.96 15.34 9.18
CA THR A 302 11.00 16.13 8.38
C THR A 302 11.70 17.23 7.58
N ASN A 303 11.20 17.58 6.40
CA ASN A 303 11.91 18.54 5.53
C ASN A 303 11.58 19.99 5.87
N LYS A 304 11.71 20.38 7.13
CA LYS A 304 11.55 21.79 7.52
C LYS A 304 12.73 22.61 6.99
N ILE A 305 12.47 23.79 6.41
CA ILE A 305 13.50 24.71 5.87
C ILE A 305 14.67 24.99 6.85
N ALA A 306 14.39 25.15 8.15
CA ALA A 306 15.41 25.35 9.20
C ALA A 306 15.78 24.06 9.97
N GLY A 307 15.36 22.90 9.44
CA GLY A 307 15.51 21.58 10.03
C GLY A 307 16.90 20.97 9.81
N LYS A 308 17.20 19.91 10.55
CA LYS A 308 18.41 19.13 10.30
C LYS A 308 18.20 18.27 9.05
N HIS A 309 19.14 18.31 8.12
CA HIS A 309 19.13 17.42 6.96
C HIS A 309 19.92 16.14 7.25
N ALA A 310 19.29 15.01 6.99
CA ALA A 310 19.91 13.69 6.96
C ALA A 310 19.11 12.83 5.97
N SER A 311 19.74 11.88 5.31
CA SER A 311 19.06 10.90 4.45
C SER A 311 18.98 9.55 5.16
N CYS A 312 17.81 8.94 5.12
CA CYS A 312 17.54 7.59 5.59
C CYS A 312 16.63 6.90 4.56
N GLY A 313 17.02 5.72 4.08
CA GLY A 313 16.27 4.97 3.09
C GLY A 313 15.50 3.81 3.71
N ALA A 314 14.27 3.57 3.29
CA ALA A 314 13.48 2.40 3.67
C ALA A 314 13.62 1.31 2.61
N ILE A 315 13.92 0.08 3.03
CA ILE A 315 13.91 -1.11 2.17
C ILE A 315 12.81 -2.05 2.64
N VAL A 316 11.80 -2.27 1.79
CA VAL A 316 10.53 -2.86 2.20
C VAL A 316 10.06 -3.93 1.22
N LEU A 317 9.42 -4.99 1.73
CA LEU A 317 8.76 -6.00 0.91
C LEU A 317 7.23 -5.96 1.07
N TYR A 318 6.52 -5.96 -0.06
CA TYR A 318 5.06 -6.08 -0.15
C TYR A 318 4.68 -7.47 -0.65
N CYS A 319 3.83 -8.20 0.07
CA CYS A 319 3.37 -9.52 -0.37
C CYS A 319 2.29 -9.39 -1.46
N LEU A 320 2.66 -9.62 -2.71
CA LEU A 320 1.76 -9.43 -3.86
C LEU A 320 0.69 -10.52 -3.98
N ASN A 321 0.83 -11.63 -3.25
CA ASN A 321 -0.17 -12.69 -3.18
C ASN A 321 -1.42 -12.28 -2.39
N LEU A 322 -1.35 -11.23 -1.57
CA LEU A 322 -2.51 -10.75 -0.81
C LEU A 322 -3.50 -10.00 -1.71
N ALA A 323 -4.77 -10.03 -1.30
CA ALA A 323 -5.79 -9.16 -1.85
C ALA A 323 -5.41 -7.67 -1.71
N PRO A 324 -5.78 -6.79 -2.66
CA PRO A 324 -5.35 -5.39 -2.67
C PRO A 324 -5.62 -4.61 -1.39
N HIS A 325 -6.74 -4.89 -0.70
CA HIS A 325 -7.11 -4.21 0.54
C HIS A 325 -6.23 -4.57 1.75
N LEU A 326 -5.52 -5.71 1.70
CA LEU A 326 -4.58 -6.15 2.74
C LEU A 326 -3.12 -5.87 2.41
N ARG A 327 -2.76 -5.89 1.11
CA ARG A 327 -1.37 -5.88 0.61
C ARG A 327 -0.47 -4.80 1.19
N TYR A 328 -1.02 -3.59 1.35
CA TYR A 328 -0.27 -2.38 1.71
C TYR A 328 -0.57 -1.89 3.14
N LEU A 329 -1.25 -2.70 3.95
CA LEU A 329 -1.46 -2.35 5.35
C LEU A 329 -0.12 -2.41 6.11
N PRO A 330 0.16 -1.46 7.03
CA PRO A 330 1.42 -1.44 7.78
C PRO A 330 1.73 -2.76 8.50
N GLU A 331 0.71 -3.44 9.04
CA GLU A 331 0.82 -4.72 9.72
C GLU A 331 1.15 -5.91 8.79
N ASN A 332 0.97 -5.75 7.48
CA ASN A 332 1.21 -6.78 6.45
C ASN A 332 2.47 -6.50 5.63
N THR A 333 3.14 -5.39 5.92
CA THR A 333 4.32 -4.90 5.19
C THR A 333 5.59 -5.24 5.96
N PHE A 334 6.60 -5.76 5.27
CA PHE A 334 7.88 -6.11 5.90
C PHE A 334 8.93 -5.02 5.66
N ILE A 335 9.26 -4.27 6.70
CA ILE A 335 10.40 -3.33 6.64
C ILE A 335 11.67 -4.12 6.95
N ILE A 336 12.46 -4.37 5.93
CA ILE A 336 13.66 -5.20 6.04
C ILE A 336 14.75 -4.46 6.78
N GLY A 337 14.93 -3.18 6.49
CA GLY A 337 16.00 -2.38 7.06
C GLY A 337 15.89 -0.93 6.66
N LEU A 338 16.56 -0.08 7.44
CA LEU A 338 16.67 1.35 7.17
C LEU A 338 18.13 1.69 6.91
N THR A 339 18.43 2.41 5.82
CA THR A 339 19.82 2.78 5.52
C THR A 339 20.36 3.68 6.62
N PRO A 340 21.62 3.49 7.06
CA PRO A 340 22.13 4.28 8.18
C PRO A 340 22.31 5.77 7.80
N PRO A 341 21.77 6.73 8.58
CA PRO A 341 21.96 8.15 8.32
C PRO A 341 23.41 8.60 8.62
N PRO A 342 23.84 9.80 8.15
CA PRO A 342 23.05 10.84 7.48
C PRO A 342 23.14 10.85 5.95
N SER A 343 23.93 9.96 5.34
CA SER A 343 24.25 10.03 3.91
C SER A 343 23.49 8.99 3.11
N MET A 344 22.99 9.39 1.95
CA MET A 344 22.44 8.48 0.96
C MET A 344 23.55 7.57 0.41
N PRO A 345 23.33 6.26 0.26
CA PRO A 345 24.28 5.38 -0.42
C PRO A 345 24.33 5.68 -1.92
N ASP A 346 25.53 5.70 -2.48
CA ASP A 346 25.74 5.70 -3.92
C ASP A 346 25.41 4.33 -4.54
N ALA A 347 25.51 4.23 -5.88
CA ALA A 347 25.22 3.02 -6.62
C ALA A 347 26.15 1.83 -6.30
N MET A 348 27.35 2.08 -5.76
CA MET A 348 28.29 1.01 -5.36
C MET A 348 27.99 0.51 -3.94
N THR A 349 27.68 1.44 -3.05
CA THR A 349 27.56 1.21 -1.61
C THR A 349 26.17 0.66 -1.23
N ILE A 350 25.13 0.96 -2.01
CA ILE A 350 23.80 0.36 -1.83
C ILE A 350 23.83 -1.17 -1.95
N CYS A 351 24.75 -1.71 -2.77
CA CYS A 351 24.94 -3.16 -2.92
C CYS A 351 25.25 -3.83 -1.57
N HIS A 352 26.02 -3.19 -0.70
CA HIS A 352 26.32 -3.74 0.63
C HIS A 352 25.08 -3.80 1.52
N LEU A 353 24.15 -2.86 1.38
CA LEU A 353 22.92 -2.80 2.16
C LEU A 353 21.87 -3.81 1.64
N LEU A 354 21.85 -4.05 0.33
CA LEU A 354 20.96 -5.03 -0.31
C LEU A 354 21.44 -6.48 -0.19
N GLU A 355 22.74 -6.73 -0.10
CA GLU A 355 23.30 -8.08 0.01
C GLU A 355 22.71 -8.94 1.15
N PRO A 356 22.59 -8.46 2.41
CA PRO A 356 21.94 -9.25 3.47
C PRO A 356 20.45 -9.45 3.23
N VAL A 357 19.79 -8.50 2.56
CA VAL A 357 18.36 -8.59 2.19
C VAL A 357 18.15 -9.72 1.20
N ILE A 358 18.89 -9.69 0.09
CA ILE A 358 18.80 -10.69 -0.98
C ILE A 358 19.23 -12.06 -0.46
N SER A 359 20.25 -12.13 0.39
CA SER A 359 20.68 -13.38 1.03
C SER A 359 19.61 -13.96 1.96
N SER A 360 18.92 -13.12 2.73
CA SER A 360 17.86 -13.58 3.65
C SER A 360 16.66 -14.14 2.91
N VAL A 361 16.23 -13.48 1.83
CA VAL A 361 15.09 -13.96 1.01
C VAL A 361 15.51 -15.14 0.13
N GLY A 362 16.76 -15.17 -0.36
CA GLY A 362 17.31 -16.22 -1.21
C GLY A 362 17.25 -17.61 -0.59
N LYS A 363 17.28 -17.73 0.75
CA LYS A 363 17.11 -19.02 1.48
C LYS A 363 15.81 -19.75 1.16
N TYR A 364 14.80 -19.03 0.68
CA TYR A 364 13.46 -19.54 0.35
C TYR A 364 13.24 -19.75 -1.16
N ALA A 365 14.23 -19.44 -2.00
CA ALA A 365 14.09 -19.49 -3.45
C ALA A 365 14.18 -20.93 -4.02
N ASP A 366 14.97 -21.80 -3.37
CA ASP A 366 15.28 -23.14 -3.85
C ASP A 366 14.24 -24.20 -3.44
N ALA A 367 14.15 -25.30 -4.20
CA ALA A 367 13.30 -26.43 -3.84
C ALA A 367 13.96 -27.30 -2.75
N PRO A 368 13.21 -27.81 -1.74
CA PRO A 368 11.75 -27.84 -1.62
C PRO A 368 11.10 -26.58 -1.00
N GLY A 369 11.87 -25.56 -0.63
CA GLY A 369 11.43 -24.43 0.21
C GLY A 369 11.82 -24.63 1.67
N GLN A 370 11.47 -23.68 2.54
CA GLN A 370 11.73 -23.76 3.99
C GLN A 370 10.46 -24.13 4.74
N LEU A 371 10.57 -24.94 5.80
CA LEU A 371 9.43 -25.31 6.62
C LEU A 371 9.08 -24.18 7.60
N VAL A 372 7.89 -23.59 7.46
CA VAL A 372 7.43 -22.46 8.29
C VAL A 372 6.06 -22.79 8.90
N PRO A 373 5.88 -22.70 10.23
CA PRO A 373 4.58 -22.79 10.89
C PRO A 373 3.59 -21.72 10.39
N THR A 374 2.35 -22.11 10.16
CA THR A 374 1.24 -21.20 9.79
C THR A 374 0.09 -21.33 10.79
N HIS A 375 -0.95 -20.50 10.66
CA HIS A 375 -2.13 -20.54 11.51
C HIS A 375 -2.82 -21.93 11.47
N GLN A 376 -3.05 -22.46 10.26
CA GLN A 376 -3.70 -23.75 10.03
C GLN A 376 -2.73 -24.94 10.14
N HIS A 377 -1.43 -24.73 9.93
CA HIS A 377 -0.41 -25.78 9.92
C HIS A 377 0.71 -25.51 10.92
N GLN A 378 0.47 -25.84 12.20
CA GLN A 378 1.44 -25.62 13.28
C GLN A 378 2.74 -26.44 13.12
N ASN A 379 2.67 -27.60 12.46
CA ASN A 379 3.85 -28.42 12.14
C ASN A 379 4.70 -27.85 10.97
N GLY A 380 4.21 -26.78 10.34
CA GLY A 380 4.85 -26.09 9.23
C GLY A 380 4.49 -26.59 7.84
N VAL A 381 4.60 -25.68 6.87
CA VAL A 381 4.46 -25.95 5.43
C VAL A 381 5.70 -25.48 4.70
N ALA A 382 6.00 -26.11 3.55
CA ALA A 382 7.08 -25.68 2.69
C ALA A 382 6.73 -24.34 2.02
N VAL A 383 7.36 -23.27 2.48
CA VAL A 383 7.22 -21.92 1.94
C VAL A 383 8.33 -21.65 0.94
N LYS A 384 7.97 -21.07 -0.20
CA LYS A 384 8.93 -20.56 -1.19
C LYS A 384 8.71 -19.08 -1.41
N VAL A 385 9.78 -18.35 -1.67
CA VAL A 385 9.72 -16.89 -1.86
C VAL A 385 10.45 -16.47 -3.13
N ARG A 386 9.86 -15.53 -3.87
CA ARG A 386 10.51 -14.78 -4.94
C ARG A 386 10.31 -13.28 -4.76
N THR A 387 11.34 -12.50 -5.08
CA THR A 387 11.25 -11.03 -5.16
C THR A 387 11.31 -10.62 -6.61
N ALA A 388 10.20 -10.12 -7.17
CA ALA A 388 10.15 -9.75 -8.58
C ALA A 388 10.22 -8.23 -8.77
N PRO A 389 9.12 -7.46 -8.66
CA PRO A 389 9.15 -6.06 -9.05
C PRO A 389 9.97 -5.21 -8.07
N LEU A 390 10.88 -4.42 -8.62
CA LEU A 390 11.54 -3.29 -7.95
C LEU A 390 10.70 -2.04 -8.18
N ILE A 391 10.25 -1.44 -7.09
CA ILE A 391 9.44 -0.22 -7.03
C ILE A 391 10.31 0.84 -6.36
N ALA A 392 10.71 1.84 -7.11
CA ALA A 392 11.47 2.98 -6.62
C ALA A 392 11.27 4.14 -7.60
N ASP A 393 11.63 5.33 -7.18
CA ASP A 393 11.84 6.47 -8.06
C ASP A 393 12.93 6.16 -9.12
N LEU A 394 13.12 7.06 -10.09
CA LEU A 394 14.09 6.82 -11.17
C LEU A 394 15.53 6.73 -10.65
N GLU A 395 15.91 7.49 -9.63
CA GLU A 395 17.27 7.49 -9.11
C GLU A 395 17.52 6.23 -8.27
N GLY A 396 16.61 5.92 -7.35
CA GLY A 396 16.65 4.73 -6.51
C GLY A 396 16.59 3.44 -7.30
N SER A 397 15.73 3.38 -8.32
CA SER A 397 15.62 2.20 -9.19
C SER A 397 16.93 1.93 -9.92
N LYS A 398 17.61 2.95 -10.45
CA LYS A 398 18.91 2.81 -11.13
C LYS A 398 20.00 2.31 -10.20
N LYS A 399 20.10 2.91 -9.01
CA LYS A 399 21.06 2.48 -7.97
C LYS A 399 20.86 1.01 -7.59
N ALA A 400 19.62 0.58 -7.36
CA ALA A 400 19.32 -0.79 -6.93
C ALA A 400 19.39 -1.83 -8.06
N SER A 401 18.93 -1.49 -9.26
CA SER A 401 18.90 -2.40 -10.42
C SER A 401 20.20 -2.43 -11.24
N GLY A 402 21.12 -1.49 -11.00
CA GLY A 402 22.44 -1.46 -11.64
C GLY A 402 22.49 -0.69 -12.96
N PHE A 403 21.47 0.09 -13.32
CA PHE A 403 21.55 0.95 -14.50
C PHE A 403 22.27 2.27 -14.21
N MET A 404 22.80 2.88 -15.27
CA MET A 404 23.45 4.19 -15.21
C MET A 404 22.44 5.33 -14.99
N HIS A 405 22.96 6.46 -14.50
CA HIS A 405 22.22 7.69 -14.25
C HIS A 405 21.48 8.21 -15.50
N HIS A 406 20.48 9.08 -15.32
CA HIS A 406 19.63 9.53 -16.44
C HIS A 406 20.37 10.41 -17.47
N HIS A 407 21.49 11.01 -17.09
CA HIS A 407 22.39 11.74 -17.99
C HIS A 407 23.43 10.87 -18.72
N ALA A 408 23.49 9.57 -18.45
CA ALA A 408 24.45 8.71 -19.15
C ALA A 408 24.08 8.52 -20.63
N THR A 409 25.07 8.24 -21.49
CA THR A 409 24.81 7.94 -22.91
C THR A 409 23.78 6.83 -23.07
N LYS A 410 23.93 5.72 -22.34
CA LYS A 410 22.95 4.63 -22.25
C LYS A 410 22.15 4.74 -20.95
N PHE A 411 21.21 5.68 -20.91
CA PHE A 411 20.44 6.03 -19.71
C PHE A 411 19.25 5.09 -19.45
N CYS A 412 18.60 4.56 -20.49
CA CYS A 412 17.33 3.86 -20.36
C CYS A 412 17.50 2.41 -19.86
N THR A 413 16.61 2.00 -18.94
CA THR A 413 16.48 0.64 -18.39
C THR A 413 15.87 -0.35 -19.39
N PHE A 414 15.04 0.15 -20.31
CA PHE A 414 14.21 -0.69 -21.18
C PHE A 414 14.75 -0.78 -22.62
N CYS A 415 15.47 0.23 -23.11
CA CYS A 415 16.02 0.27 -24.47
C CYS A 415 17.48 0.74 -24.50
N LEU A 416 18.09 0.63 -25.68
CA LEU A 416 19.49 1.00 -25.96
C LEU A 416 19.63 2.36 -26.63
N LEU A 417 18.54 3.13 -26.71
CA LEU A 417 18.52 4.48 -27.26
C LEU A 417 19.49 5.38 -26.48
N GLU A 418 20.20 6.25 -27.20
CA GLU A 418 21.13 7.18 -26.57
C GLU A 418 20.43 8.44 -26.08
N ASN A 419 21.00 9.10 -25.06
CA ASN A 419 20.43 10.33 -24.51
C ASN A 419 20.26 11.42 -25.60
N THR A 420 21.16 11.48 -26.57
CA THR A 420 21.08 12.38 -27.74
C THR A 420 19.87 12.13 -28.64
N GLN A 421 19.22 10.97 -28.52
CA GLN A 421 18.07 10.54 -29.31
C GLN A 421 16.76 10.56 -28.50
N ILE A 422 16.73 11.22 -27.33
CA ILE A 422 15.57 11.27 -26.42
C ILE A 422 14.26 11.78 -27.06
N GLU A 423 14.38 12.50 -28.18
CA GLU A 423 13.27 13.05 -28.97
C GLU A 423 12.71 12.10 -30.03
N ASP A 424 13.35 10.94 -30.26
CA ASP A 424 12.76 9.92 -31.14
C ASP A 424 11.44 9.43 -30.54
N LEU A 425 10.43 9.24 -31.39
CA LEU A 425 9.09 8.76 -31.05
C LEU A 425 8.75 7.44 -31.76
N ASN A 426 9.61 6.94 -32.65
CA ASN A 426 9.38 5.73 -33.41
C ASN A 426 9.76 4.48 -32.60
N LEU A 427 8.85 4.04 -31.75
CA LEU A 427 9.01 2.85 -30.90
C LEU A 427 9.42 1.58 -31.66
N GLN A 428 9.05 1.44 -32.94
CA GLN A 428 9.38 0.25 -33.73
C GLN A 428 10.86 0.20 -34.12
N SER A 429 11.51 1.37 -34.18
CA SER A 429 12.95 1.46 -34.48
C SER A 429 13.83 1.21 -33.25
N TRP A 430 13.25 1.23 -32.05
CA TRP A 430 14.01 1.15 -30.80
C TRP A 430 14.49 -0.27 -30.53
N GLN A 431 15.79 -0.40 -30.31
CA GLN A 431 16.36 -1.65 -29.83
C GLN A 431 16.11 -1.80 -28.32
N LEU A 432 15.25 -2.76 -27.96
CA LEU A 432 14.95 -3.07 -26.56
C LEU A 432 16.08 -3.87 -25.90
N ARG A 433 16.30 -3.64 -24.60
CA ARG A 433 17.23 -4.42 -23.79
C ARG A 433 16.67 -5.82 -23.52
N ASN A 434 17.57 -6.80 -23.40
CA ASN A 434 17.23 -8.16 -23.01
C ASN A 434 17.82 -8.47 -21.63
N GLY A 435 17.00 -8.99 -20.71
CA GLY A 435 17.42 -9.27 -19.33
C GLY A 435 18.62 -10.22 -19.21
N THR A 436 18.74 -11.22 -20.10
CA THR A 436 19.87 -12.16 -20.14
C THR A 436 21.15 -11.45 -20.57
N GLN A 437 21.07 -10.56 -21.56
CA GLN A 437 22.22 -9.77 -22.02
C GLN A 437 22.67 -8.79 -20.93
N VAL A 438 21.74 -8.06 -20.32
CA VAL A 438 22.02 -7.14 -19.21
C VAL A 438 22.70 -7.86 -18.05
N ARG A 439 22.25 -9.07 -17.69
CA ARG A 439 22.90 -9.88 -16.65
C ARG A 439 24.33 -10.28 -17.04
N ALA A 440 24.55 -10.69 -18.28
CA ALA A 440 25.89 -11.03 -18.76
C ALA A 440 26.83 -9.81 -18.75
N GLU A 441 26.33 -8.63 -19.11
CA GLU A 441 27.08 -7.36 -19.07
C GLU A 441 27.41 -6.94 -17.63
N ALA A 442 26.45 -7.08 -16.70
CA ALA A 442 26.67 -6.84 -15.28
C ALA A 442 27.76 -7.77 -14.71
N GLU A 443 27.74 -9.05 -15.07
CA GLU A 443 28.76 -10.00 -14.61
C GLU A 443 30.14 -9.69 -15.21
N LYS A 444 30.22 -9.30 -16.50
CA LYS A 444 31.47 -8.80 -17.10
C LYS A 444 32.00 -7.57 -16.37
N TRP A 445 31.13 -6.66 -15.95
CA TRP A 445 31.50 -5.51 -15.13
C TRP A 445 32.06 -5.94 -13.77
N ARG A 446 31.43 -6.92 -13.11
CA ARG A 446 31.88 -7.44 -11.80
C ARG A 446 33.28 -8.05 -11.86
N GLN A 447 33.58 -8.74 -12.95
CA GLN A 447 34.87 -9.41 -13.21
C GLN A 447 36.03 -8.46 -13.50
N GLN A 448 35.76 -7.18 -13.80
CA GLN A 448 36.83 -6.20 -14.03
C GLN A 448 37.65 -5.97 -12.75
N ILE A 449 38.97 -5.90 -12.92
CA ILE A 449 39.95 -5.85 -11.82
C ILE A 449 40.34 -4.43 -11.37
N THR A 450 40.11 -3.41 -12.20
CA THR A 450 40.38 -1.97 -11.91
C THR A 450 39.09 -1.15 -11.90
N LYS A 451 39.09 -0.01 -11.18
CA LYS A 451 37.98 0.96 -11.18
C LYS A 451 37.73 1.54 -12.58
N VAL A 452 38.80 1.91 -13.28
CA VAL A 452 38.73 2.47 -14.64
C VAL A 452 38.08 1.49 -15.61
N ALA A 453 38.46 0.20 -15.59
CA ALA A 453 37.86 -0.80 -16.46
C ALA A 453 36.37 -1.01 -16.15
N ARG A 454 35.97 -0.97 -14.87
CA ARG A 454 34.56 -0.98 -14.47
C ARG A 454 33.80 0.22 -14.99
N ASN A 455 34.36 1.42 -14.86
CA ASN A 455 33.74 2.65 -15.34
C ASN A 455 33.58 2.64 -16.86
N ASN A 456 34.61 2.21 -17.60
CA ASN A 456 34.55 2.09 -19.06
C ASN A 456 33.49 1.06 -19.50
N GLN A 457 33.43 -0.09 -18.83
CA GLN A 457 32.41 -1.10 -19.09
C GLN A 457 30.99 -0.56 -18.83
N ALA A 458 30.78 0.12 -17.70
CA ALA A 458 29.49 0.69 -17.35
C ALA A 458 29.07 1.82 -18.29
N LYS A 459 30.01 2.66 -18.76
CA LYS A 459 29.75 3.69 -19.78
C LYS A 459 29.35 3.07 -21.12
N ALA A 460 30.02 1.97 -21.52
CA ALA A 460 29.75 1.30 -22.79
C ALA A 460 28.39 0.58 -22.82
N THR A 461 28.02 -0.13 -21.74
CA THR A 461 26.79 -0.94 -21.70
C THR A 461 25.60 -0.25 -21.01
N GLY A 462 25.87 0.75 -20.17
CA GLY A 462 24.89 1.38 -19.28
C GLY A 462 24.56 0.54 -18.03
N VAL A 463 25.34 -0.49 -17.71
CA VAL A 463 25.01 -1.50 -16.69
C VAL A 463 26.17 -1.77 -15.71
N ARG A 464 25.84 -1.92 -14.43
CA ARG A 464 26.69 -2.31 -13.30
C ARG A 464 26.10 -3.55 -12.62
N TRP A 465 26.91 -4.24 -11.82
CA TRP A 465 26.42 -5.37 -11.03
C TRP A 465 25.83 -4.91 -9.70
N THR A 466 24.73 -5.55 -9.31
CA THR A 466 24.08 -5.42 -7.99
C THR A 466 23.65 -6.79 -7.46
N PRO A 467 23.40 -6.93 -6.14
CA PRO A 467 22.92 -8.19 -5.56
C PRO A 467 21.65 -8.74 -6.20
N LEU A 468 20.79 -7.92 -6.81
CA LEU A 468 19.59 -8.41 -7.50
C LEU A 468 19.93 -9.35 -8.67
N HIS A 469 21.08 -9.15 -9.33
CA HIS A 469 21.54 -10.04 -10.40
C HIS A 469 21.93 -11.44 -9.90
N SER A 470 22.11 -11.65 -8.59
CA SER A 470 22.36 -12.99 -8.05
C SER A 470 21.09 -13.85 -8.01
N LEU A 471 19.89 -13.25 -8.10
CA LEU A 471 18.63 -13.97 -8.13
C LEU A 471 18.42 -14.59 -9.53
N PRO A 472 18.40 -15.92 -9.70
CA PRO A 472 18.33 -16.54 -11.03
C PRO A 472 17.03 -16.24 -11.78
N TYR A 473 15.95 -15.99 -11.04
CA TYR A 473 14.62 -15.73 -11.59
C TYR A 473 14.33 -14.24 -11.86
N TRP A 474 15.21 -13.33 -11.44
CA TRP A 474 14.97 -11.89 -11.54
C TRP A 474 15.41 -11.33 -12.90
N ASP A 475 14.49 -10.80 -13.71
CA ASP A 475 14.82 -10.16 -14.99
C ASP A 475 15.13 -8.66 -14.77
N PRO A 476 16.37 -8.19 -14.99
CA PRO A 476 16.75 -6.82 -14.70
C PRO A 476 16.04 -5.76 -15.55
N VAL A 477 15.42 -6.15 -16.66
CA VAL A 477 14.66 -5.23 -17.53
C VAL A 477 13.18 -5.30 -17.19
N LYS A 478 12.62 -6.50 -17.13
CA LYS A 478 11.17 -6.69 -16.94
C LYS A 478 10.70 -6.46 -15.52
N HIS A 479 11.57 -6.65 -14.53
CA HIS A 479 11.22 -6.53 -13.12
C HIS A 479 11.52 -5.16 -12.51
N VAL A 480 11.92 -4.17 -13.31
CA VAL A 480 11.95 -2.77 -12.87
C VAL A 480 10.61 -2.13 -13.25
N VAL A 481 9.90 -1.62 -12.27
CA VAL A 481 8.62 -0.91 -12.50
C VAL A 481 8.90 0.59 -12.55
N LEU A 482 8.32 1.26 -13.54
CA LEU A 482 8.39 2.71 -13.61
C LEU A 482 7.41 3.31 -12.61
N GLY A 483 7.91 4.21 -11.75
CA GLY A 483 7.12 4.86 -10.72
C GLY A 483 5.91 5.62 -11.26
N PHE A 484 4.68 5.28 -10.83
CA PHE A 484 3.50 6.03 -11.27
C PHE A 484 3.53 7.43 -10.68
N MET A 485 3.91 7.58 -9.43
CA MET A 485 3.87 8.87 -8.76
C MET A 485 5.04 9.76 -9.19
N HIS A 486 6.28 9.30 -9.00
CA HIS A 486 7.47 10.11 -9.28
C HIS A 486 7.66 10.35 -10.79
N ASN A 487 7.51 9.33 -11.64
CA ASN A 487 7.71 9.53 -13.08
C ASN A 487 6.50 10.18 -13.76
N TRP A 488 5.27 9.77 -13.45
CA TRP A 488 4.08 10.33 -14.14
C TRP A 488 3.62 11.66 -13.53
N LEU A 489 3.34 11.70 -12.23
CA LEU A 489 2.74 12.89 -11.60
C LEU A 489 3.77 14.02 -11.42
N GLU A 490 4.90 13.72 -10.81
CA GLU A 490 5.97 14.71 -10.53
C GLU A 490 6.94 14.86 -11.70
N GLY A 491 7.04 13.85 -12.56
CA GLY A 491 7.83 13.92 -13.78
C GLY A 491 7.09 14.57 -14.94
N ILE A 492 5.96 14.02 -15.37
CA ILE A 492 5.25 14.47 -16.58
C ILE A 492 4.31 15.63 -16.30
N LEU A 493 3.40 15.50 -15.32
CA LEU A 493 2.35 16.50 -15.10
C LEU A 493 2.93 17.80 -14.52
N GLN A 494 3.83 17.70 -13.55
CA GLN A 494 4.55 18.85 -13.02
C GLN A 494 5.39 19.55 -14.09
N HIS A 495 6.12 18.81 -14.95
CA HIS A 495 6.87 19.41 -16.05
C HIS A 495 5.95 20.18 -17.00
N HIS A 496 4.80 19.60 -17.36
CA HIS A 496 3.83 20.29 -18.21
C HIS A 496 3.30 21.58 -17.55
N LEU A 497 2.91 21.51 -16.27
CA LEU A 497 2.34 22.65 -15.54
C LEU A 497 3.36 23.76 -15.31
N ARG A 498 4.54 23.42 -14.78
CA ARG A 498 5.53 24.39 -14.32
C ARG A 498 6.44 24.86 -15.44
N THR A 499 6.97 23.94 -16.24
CA THR A 499 7.98 24.28 -17.26
C THR A 499 7.32 24.70 -18.56
N LEU A 500 6.36 23.91 -19.08
CA LEU A 500 5.74 24.20 -20.37
C LEU A 500 4.66 25.29 -20.30
N TRP A 501 3.88 25.33 -19.22
CA TRP A 501 2.85 26.36 -19.01
C TRP A 501 3.26 27.53 -18.11
N GLY A 502 4.45 27.47 -17.49
CA GLY A 502 4.97 28.56 -16.67
C GLY A 502 4.19 28.83 -15.37
N ILE A 503 3.35 27.91 -14.88
CA ILE A 503 2.53 28.15 -13.69
C ILE A 503 3.33 27.80 -12.42
N GLY A 504 3.55 28.80 -11.55
CA GLY A 504 4.13 28.60 -10.22
C GLY A 504 5.65 28.42 -10.20
N GLN A 505 6.37 29.05 -11.13
CA GLN A 505 7.83 29.17 -11.05
C GLN A 505 8.22 30.25 -10.03
N SER A 506 9.22 29.99 -9.18
CA SER A 506 9.76 31.00 -8.25
C SER A 506 11.09 31.61 -8.74
N GLU A 507 11.35 32.87 -8.40
CA GLU A 507 12.63 33.56 -8.69
C GLU A 507 13.82 32.88 -7.97
N ASP A 508 13.61 32.31 -6.78
CA ASP A 508 14.62 31.59 -6.00
C ASP A 508 15.00 30.23 -6.62
N GLU A 509 14.06 29.51 -7.25
CA GLU A 509 14.33 28.31 -8.05
C GLU A 509 15.20 28.64 -9.28
N THR A 510 15.22 29.89 -9.72
CA THR A 510 16.04 30.40 -10.85
C THR A 510 17.44 30.85 -10.41
N GLN A 511 17.63 31.09 -9.11
CA GLN A 511 18.90 31.49 -8.49
C GLN A 511 19.68 30.33 -7.85
N LYS A 512 19.02 29.48 -7.02
CA LYS A 512 19.60 28.22 -6.47
C LYS A 512 20.12 27.31 -7.55
N ALA A 513 19.31 27.30 -8.58
CA ALA A 513 19.69 27.03 -9.91
C ALA A 513 21.17 27.28 -10.21
N LYS A 514 21.56 28.52 -10.54
CA LYS A 514 22.88 28.84 -11.09
C LYS A 514 24.07 28.37 -10.23
N GLU A 515 23.83 27.98 -8.98
CA GLU A 515 24.81 27.46 -8.02
C GLU A 515 24.97 25.92 -8.05
N ILE A 516 23.91 25.12 -8.30
CA ILE A 516 23.95 23.63 -8.24
C ILE A 516 24.69 22.99 -9.43
N GLY A 517 24.74 23.66 -10.58
CA GLY A 517 25.46 23.16 -11.78
C GLY A 517 26.99 23.03 -11.62
N LYS A 518 27.55 23.41 -10.47
CA LYS A 518 28.99 23.25 -10.15
C LYS A 518 29.32 22.03 -9.29
N ASP A 519 28.34 21.38 -8.66
CA ASP A 519 28.59 20.32 -7.67
C ASP A 519 28.29 18.89 -8.17
N GLU A 520 27.81 18.72 -9.41
CA GLU A 520 27.51 17.41 -10.02
C GLU A 520 28.35 17.03 -11.25
N GLU A 521 29.39 17.80 -11.58
CA GLU A 521 30.51 17.21 -12.29
C GLU A 521 31.24 16.28 -11.31
N TRP A 522 31.71 15.13 -11.80
CA TRP A 522 32.70 14.35 -11.04
C TRP A 522 33.74 15.32 -10.51
N SER A 523 33.88 15.45 -9.18
CA SER A 523 34.90 16.31 -8.63
C SER A 523 36.22 15.88 -9.27
N ASP A 524 37.03 16.83 -9.75
CA ASP A 524 38.37 16.58 -10.29
C ASP A 524 39.24 15.72 -9.35
N THR A 525 38.81 15.56 -8.09
CA THR A 525 39.34 14.65 -7.08
C THR A 525 39.26 13.16 -7.48
N ASP A 526 38.23 12.70 -8.21
CA ASP A 526 38.14 11.31 -8.70
C ASP A 526 38.99 11.05 -9.96
N MET A 527 39.28 12.12 -10.73
CA MET A 527 40.21 12.09 -11.84
C MET A 527 41.67 12.22 -11.37
N SER A 528 41.90 12.98 -10.28
CA SER A 528 43.18 13.09 -9.58
C SER A 528 43.62 11.74 -9.00
N ASP A 529 42.72 10.99 -8.36
CA ASP A 529 43.00 9.66 -7.81
C ASP A 529 43.40 8.64 -8.91
N SER A 530 43.04 8.89 -10.17
CA SER A 530 43.43 8.07 -11.33
C SER A 530 44.78 8.48 -11.93
N ALA A 531 45.18 9.75 -11.76
CA ALA A 531 46.51 10.24 -12.13
C ALA A 531 47.56 9.81 -11.11
N ASP A 532 47.23 9.86 -9.82
CA ASP A 532 48.07 9.35 -8.72
C ASP A 532 48.30 7.84 -8.83
N GLU A 533 47.30 7.05 -9.29
CA GLU A 533 47.48 5.60 -9.55
C GLU A 533 48.36 5.32 -10.79
N LEU A 534 48.43 6.22 -11.78
CA LEU A 534 49.31 6.09 -12.95
C LEU A 534 50.75 6.46 -12.60
N ASP A 535 50.95 7.51 -11.80
CA ASP A 535 52.24 7.90 -11.27
C ASP A 535 52.77 6.85 -10.29
N ASP A 536 51.97 6.33 -9.36
CA ASP A 536 52.37 5.25 -8.45
C ASP A 536 52.73 3.96 -9.20
N LEU A 537 52.03 3.60 -10.28
CA LEU A 537 52.38 2.44 -11.12
C LEU A 537 53.68 2.65 -11.90
N SER A 538 53.96 3.89 -12.32
CA SER A 538 55.21 4.24 -12.98
C SER A 538 56.39 4.25 -12.00
N GLN A 539 56.14 4.68 -10.75
CA GLN A 539 57.09 4.67 -9.64
C GLN A 539 57.40 3.24 -9.16
N GLU A 540 56.37 2.38 -8.99
CA GLU A 540 56.55 0.97 -8.64
C GLU A 540 57.28 0.18 -9.73
N ALA A 541 57.04 0.50 -11.02
CA ALA A 541 57.78 -0.10 -12.13
C ALA A 541 59.25 0.35 -12.15
N ALA A 542 59.53 1.61 -11.82
CA ALA A 542 60.88 2.14 -11.69
C ALA A 542 61.63 1.56 -10.47
N ASP A 543 60.95 1.44 -9.32
CA ASP A 543 61.50 0.89 -8.08
C ASP A 543 61.74 -0.62 -8.14
N PHE A 544 60.93 -1.34 -8.93
CA PHE A 544 61.14 -2.76 -9.21
C PHE A 544 62.35 -2.98 -10.13
N ALA A 545 62.59 -2.08 -11.08
CA ALA A 545 63.76 -2.12 -11.96
C ALA A 545 65.07 -1.73 -11.25
N ALA A 546 65.00 -0.99 -10.15
CA ALA A 546 66.15 -0.38 -9.49
C ALA A 546 66.72 -1.13 -8.26
N ARG A 547 66.20 -2.30 -7.86
CA ARG A 547 66.72 -3.01 -6.66
C ARG A 547 67.83 -4.02 -6.97
N PRO A 548 69.08 -3.83 -6.47
CA PRO A 548 70.09 -4.88 -6.43
C PRO A 548 69.79 -5.87 -5.30
N GLN A 549 70.02 -7.15 -5.56
CA GLN A 549 69.87 -8.22 -4.57
C GLN A 549 70.97 -8.16 -3.50
N THR A 550 70.63 -8.26 -2.20
CA THR A 550 71.40 -8.96 -1.12
C THR A 550 70.71 -8.83 0.27
N PRO A 551 71.03 -9.68 1.28
CA PRO A 551 70.04 -10.31 2.18
C PRO A 551 70.15 -9.82 3.67
N PRO A 552 69.67 -10.52 4.73
CA PRO A 552 68.65 -9.93 5.62
C PRO A 552 69.08 -9.67 7.08
N MET A 553 68.31 -8.77 7.72
CA MET A 553 67.89 -8.71 9.13
C MET A 553 68.89 -8.41 10.27
N SER A 554 68.55 -7.40 11.08
CA SER A 554 68.50 -7.50 12.56
C SER A 554 67.58 -6.42 13.19
N LEU A 555 67.18 -6.66 14.44
CA LEU A 555 65.96 -6.19 15.13
C LEU A 555 66.17 -5.03 16.13
N SER A 556 65.07 -4.27 16.36
CA SER A 556 64.58 -3.70 17.65
C SER A 556 65.19 -2.36 18.20
N PRO A 557 64.65 -1.74 19.28
CA PRO A 557 63.37 -0.99 19.37
C PRO A 557 63.49 0.41 20.07
N SER A 558 62.35 1.12 20.17
CA SER A 558 62.02 2.47 20.74
C SER A 558 62.53 2.78 22.19
N PRO A 559 62.41 4.00 22.82
CA PRO A 559 61.13 4.69 23.16
C PRO A 559 61.11 6.22 23.54
N THR A 560 59.89 6.71 23.91
CA THR A 560 59.52 7.82 24.86
C THR A 560 59.68 9.30 24.40
N SER A 561 58.87 10.32 24.77
CA SER A 561 57.79 10.55 25.77
C SER A 561 57.22 12.01 25.71
N MET A 562 55.99 12.22 26.24
CA MET A 562 55.42 13.46 26.88
C MET A 562 55.08 14.67 25.98
N SER A 563 54.09 15.56 26.18
CA SER A 563 53.24 16.04 27.32
C SER A 563 51.94 16.68 26.75
N LEU A 564 50.73 16.47 27.30
CA LEU A 564 49.94 17.31 28.24
C LEU A 564 49.88 18.83 27.96
N ASP A 565 48.66 19.36 27.76
CA ASP A 565 48.16 20.62 28.32
C ASP A 565 46.62 20.67 28.38
N LEU A 566 46.13 21.39 29.40
CA LEU A 566 44.78 21.50 29.98
C LEU A 566 44.17 22.90 29.71
N ASP A 567 42.84 23.01 29.81
CA ASP A 567 42.00 24.13 30.36
C ASP A 567 40.68 24.29 29.59
N SER A 568 39.52 23.92 30.16
CA SER A 568 38.61 24.65 31.09
C SER A 568 37.66 25.62 30.34
N ASP A 569 36.38 25.30 30.13
CA ASP A 569 35.20 25.37 31.02
C ASP A 569 34.41 26.69 30.89
N SER A 570 33.12 26.63 30.54
CA SER A 570 32.06 27.49 31.09
C SER A 570 30.67 27.17 30.52
N SER A 571 29.75 27.08 31.46
CA SER A 571 28.34 26.71 31.42
C SER A 571 27.41 27.90 31.17
N SER A 572 26.22 27.65 30.59
CA SER A 572 25.00 28.35 31.03
C SER A 572 23.73 27.56 30.69
N SER A 573 23.00 27.19 31.74
CA SER A 573 21.66 26.60 31.69
C SER A 573 20.57 27.67 31.58
N SER A 574 19.49 27.37 30.87
CA SER A 574 18.16 27.89 31.22
C SER A 574 17.05 27.12 30.50
N THR A 575 16.19 26.48 31.28
CA THR A 575 14.80 26.09 30.93
C THR A 575 13.87 27.16 31.52
N PRO A 576 12.68 27.43 30.96
CA PRO A 576 11.48 26.67 31.38
C PRO A 576 10.39 26.47 30.30
N THR A 577 9.60 25.41 30.52
CA THR A 577 8.31 24.99 29.90
C THR A 577 7.12 25.88 30.34
N PRO A 578 5.83 25.58 30.06
CA PRO A 578 5.07 25.14 28.85
C PRO A 578 3.84 26.05 28.54
N MET A 579 3.28 26.01 27.34
CA MET A 579 1.82 26.22 27.16
C MET A 579 1.24 25.30 26.08
N ALA A 580 0.06 24.77 26.38
CA ALA A 580 -0.73 23.85 25.58
C ALA A 580 -1.81 24.60 24.79
N ALA A 581 -2.02 24.22 23.53
CA ALA A 581 -3.29 24.38 22.79
C ALA A 581 -3.26 23.50 21.51
N PRO A 582 -4.45 23.11 20.98
CA PRO A 582 -4.61 21.91 20.17
C PRO A 582 -5.00 22.24 18.73
N TYR A 583 -4.11 22.10 17.73
CA TYR A 583 -4.52 22.30 16.33
C TYR A 583 -3.80 21.38 15.34
N ALA A 584 -4.57 21.09 14.29
CA ALA A 584 -4.38 20.13 13.22
C ALA A 584 -3.02 20.21 12.52
N PHE A 585 -2.47 19.04 12.20
CA PHE A 585 -1.24 18.93 11.41
C PHE A 585 -1.56 19.08 9.92
N SER A 586 -1.04 20.17 9.36
CA SER A 586 -0.68 20.29 7.95
C SER A 586 0.61 19.48 7.74
N ASP A 587 0.50 18.37 7.00
CA ASP A 587 1.66 17.67 6.45
C ASP A 587 2.17 18.48 5.27
N ASP A 588 3.24 19.27 5.42
CA ASP A 588 3.98 19.82 4.28
C ASP A 588 5.41 20.17 4.67
N GLU A 589 6.34 19.46 4.05
CA GLU A 589 7.49 19.94 3.29
C GLU A 589 8.26 18.64 2.93
N ASP A 590 8.22 18.24 1.66
CA ASP A 590 9.03 17.16 1.08
C ASP A 590 10.09 17.79 0.16
N ASP A 591 11.27 18.02 0.74
CA ASP A 591 12.48 18.45 0.04
C ASP A 591 13.40 17.23 -0.11
N SER A 592 13.15 16.48 -1.17
CA SER A 592 14.20 15.74 -1.88
C SER A 592 13.79 15.61 -3.34
N ASP A 593 14.17 16.60 -4.14
CA ASP A 593 14.33 16.50 -5.59
C ASP A 593 15.06 17.78 -6.04
N ASP A 594 16.38 17.81 -5.86
CA ASP A 594 17.23 18.83 -6.49
C ASP A 594 17.63 18.32 -7.88
N ASP A 595 16.76 18.55 -8.87
CA ASP A 595 17.11 18.48 -10.30
C ASP A 595 17.17 19.92 -10.84
N TYR A 596 18.37 20.49 -10.90
CA TYR A 596 18.60 21.81 -11.48
C TYR A 596 19.56 21.80 -12.68
N ILE A 597 19.22 22.47 -13.80
CA ILE A 597 20.16 23.21 -14.72
C ILE A 597 19.41 24.43 -15.36
N PRO A 598 20.06 25.53 -15.84
CA PRO A 598 19.49 26.88 -15.94
C PRO A 598 18.35 27.03 -16.94
N LEU A 599 17.38 27.85 -16.54
CA LEU A 599 16.42 28.48 -17.43
C LEU A 599 17.15 29.48 -18.32
N ASP A 600 17.09 29.24 -19.64
CA ASP A 600 17.17 30.32 -20.62
C ASP A 600 15.83 31.08 -20.57
N ASP A 601 15.85 32.40 -20.74
CA ASP A 601 14.73 33.34 -20.51
C ASP A 601 13.53 33.17 -21.49
N THR A 602 13.32 31.99 -22.07
CA THR A 602 12.33 31.73 -23.11
C THR A 602 11.23 30.78 -22.64
N ILE A 603 10.41 31.18 -21.67
CA ILE A 603 9.12 30.52 -21.44
C ILE A 603 8.22 30.85 -22.65
N ALA A 604 7.96 29.86 -23.51
CA ALA A 604 7.28 30.08 -24.79
C ALA A 604 5.75 30.29 -24.67
N PHE A 605 5.13 29.90 -23.54
CA PHE A 605 3.68 29.99 -23.35
C PHE A 605 3.31 30.42 -21.92
N HIS A 606 2.41 31.40 -21.82
CA HIS A 606 1.77 31.80 -20.58
C HIS A 606 0.27 31.90 -20.77
N PHE A 607 -0.48 31.46 -19.75
CA PHE A 607 -1.90 31.80 -19.67
C PHE A 607 -2.05 33.31 -19.46
N THR A 608 -3.08 33.89 -20.08
CA THR A 608 -3.48 35.27 -19.73
C THR A 608 -3.93 35.33 -18.27
N ASP A 609 -3.79 36.48 -17.62
CA ASP A 609 -4.25 36.66 -16.23
C ASP A 609 -5.72 36.27 -16.05
N ALA A 610 -6.57 36.56 -17.05
CA ALA A 610 -7.97 36.18 -17.05
C ALA A 610 -8.17 34.65 -17.10
N GLN A 611 -7.39 33.93 -17.92
CA GLN A 611 -7.45 32.46 -17.97
C GLN A 611 -6.92 31.83 -16.68
N LEU A 612 -5.81 32.33 -16.15
CA LEU A 612 -5.27 31.82 -14.88
C LEU A 612 -6.24 32.07 -13.73
N GLN A 613 -6.88 33.25 -13.69
CA GLN A 613 -7.93 33.54 -12.71
C GLN A 613 -9.15 32.61 -12.91
N ALA A 614 -9.58 32.35 -14.15
CA ALA A 614 -10.66 31.40 -14.41
C ALA A 614 -10.33 29.96 -13.94
N ILE A 615 -9.06 29.55 -14.02
CA ILE A 615 -8.59 28.26 -13.46
C ILE A 615 -8.68 28.30 -11.93
N ARG A 616 -8.25 29.39 -11.28
CA ARG A 616 -8.33 29.57 -9.82
C ARG A 616 -9.78 29.56 -9.32
N ASP A 617 -10.67 30.27 -10.02
CA ASP A 617 -12.11 30.30 -9.74
C ASP A 617 -12.71 28.90 -9.93
N CYS A 618 -12.30 28.17 -10.96
CA CYS A 618 -12.69 26.77 -11.14
C CYS A 618 -12.21 25.89 -9.98
N ILE A 619 -10.98 26.06 -9.50
CA ILE A 619 -10.46 25.32 -8.34
C ILE A 619 -11.26 25.67 -7.08
N HIS A 620 -11.73 26.90 -6.93
CA HIS A 620 -12.58 27.31 -5.80
C HIS A 620 -13.98 26.69 -5.91
N ASP A 621 -14.62 26.81 -7.07
CA ASP A 621 -16.05 26.52 -7.26
C ASP A 621 -16.36 25.05 -7.57
N VAL A 622 -15.37 24.27 -8.04
CA VAL A 622 -15.59 22.86 -8.35
C VAL A 622 -16.06 22.11 -7.11
N THR A 623 -17.12 21.32 -7.27
CA THR A 623 -17.65 20.49 -6.20
C THR A 623 -16.88 19.17 -6.18
N LEU A 624 -16.14 18.93 -5.09
CA LEU A 624 -15.34 17.73 -4.88
C LEU A 624 -15.89 16.91 -3.71
N PRO A 625 -15.80 15.57 -3.77
CA PRO A 625 -16.06 14.71 -2.62
C PRO A 625 -15.05 14.97 -1.50
N THR A 626 -15.48 14.75 -0.26
CA THR A 626 -14.67 14.99 0.96
C THR A 626 -13.34 14.24 1.02
N TRP A 627 -13.21 13.11 0.32
CA TRP A 627 -11.98 12.31 0.29
C TRP A 627 -10.99 12.76 -0.79
N VAL A 628 -11.39 13.67 -1.69
CA VAL A 628 -10.54 14.23 -2.76
C VAL A 628 -9.91 15.52 -2.26
N GLN A 629 -8.57 15.55 -2.25
CA GLN A 629 -7.83 16.76 -1.91
C GLN A 629 -8.00 17.82 -3.00
N ARG A 630 -8.47 19.00 -2.60
CA ARG A 630 -8.63 20.16 -3.48
C ARG A 630 -7.24 20.77 -3.74
N PRO A 631 -6.87 21.03 -5.02
CA PRO A 631 -5.69 21.84 -5.33
C PRO A 631 -5.79 23.24 -4.70
N PRO A 632 -4.67 23.95 -4.50
CA PRO A 632 -4.68 25.30 -3.93
C PRO A 632 -5.44 26.28 -4.84
N THR A 633 -6.33 27.06 -4.25
CA THR A 633 -7.15 28.05 -4.97
C THR A 633 -6.32 29.21 -5.52
N ASN A 634 -5.14 29.46 -4.97
CA ASN A 634 -4.18 30.46 -5.40
C ASN A 634 -3.07 29.85 -6.29
N LEU A 635 -3.42 28.85 -7.10
CA LEU A 635 -2.49 28.15 -8.01
C LEU A 635 -1.59 29.13 -8.77
N GLY A 636 -0.29 28.88 -8.73
CA GLY A 636 0.73 29.69 -9.40
C GLY A 636 1.30 30.85 -8.58
N GLU A 637 0.77 31.14 -7.38
CA GLU A 637 1.37 32.14 -6.49
C GLU A 637 2.51 31.56 -5.63
N PRO A 638 3.59 32.29 -5.33
CA PRO A 638 4.68 31.78 -4.48
C PRO A 638 4.24 31.33 -3.08
N SER A 639 3.13 31.88 -2.57
CA SER A 639 2.62 31.68 -1.21
C SER A 639 2.14 30.25 -0.90
N HIS A 640 1.87 29.40 -1.90
CA HIS A 640 1.35 28.04 -1.67
C HIS A 640 2.40 26.93 -1.75
N GLY A 641 3.63 27.21 -2.21
CA GLY A 641 4.70 26.20 -2.31
C GLY A 641 4.51 25.17 -3.43
N LYS A 642 5.05 23.95 -3.24
CA LYS A 642 5.02 22.87 -4.25
C LYS A 642 3.74 22.04 -4.14
N LEU A 643 3.08 21.78 -5.28
CA LEU A 643 1.93 20.87 -5.33
C LEU A 643 2.37 19.44 -5.05
N LYS A 644 1.54 18.70 -4.31
CA LYS A 644 1.71 17.26 -4.08
C LYS A 644 1.32 16.45 -5.31
N ALA A 645 1.89 15.25 -5.46
CA ALA A 645 1.54 14.30 -6.51
C ALA A 645 0.01 14.09 -6.69
N ARG A 646 -0.75 13.94 -5.59
CA ARG A 646 -2.21 13.79 -5.66
C ARG A 646 -2.92 15.05 -6.16
N GLU A 647 -2.40 16.22 -5.88
CA GLU A 647 -2.97 17.49 -6.33
C GLU A 647 -2.76 17.66 -7.83
N TYR A 648 -1.59 17.30 -8.37
CA TYR A 648 -1.38 17.22 -9.82
C TYR A 648 -2.41 16.28 -10.46
N LEU A 649 -2.59 15.10 -9.88
CA LEU A 649 -3.53 14.13 -10.42
C LEU A 649 -4.98 14.66 -10.42
N THR A 650 -5.44 15.25 -9.31
CA THR A 650 -6.78 15.89 -9.24
C THR A 650 -6.89 17.06 -10.23
N LEU A 651 -5.86 17.90 -10.32
CA LEU A 651 -5.83 19.06 -11.20
C LEU A 651 -6.01 18.62 -12.67
N PHE A 652 -5.21 17.67 -13.14
CA PHE A 652 -5.25 17.22 -14.54
C PHE A 652 -6.44 16.32 -14.89
N THR A 653 -6.95 15.51 -13.95
CA THR A 653 -8.07 14.59 -14.27
C THR A 653 -9.45 15.15 -13.96
N CYS A 654 -9.57 16.11 -13.04
CA CYS A 654 -10.86 16.53 -12.50
C CYS A 654 -11.12 18.04 -12.57
N VAL A 655 -10.10 18.90 -12.63
CA VAL A 655 -10.30 20.35 -12.61
C VAL A 655 -10.06 20.95 -13.99
N LEU A 656 -8.85 20.80 -14.54
CA LEU A 656 -8.49 21.37 -15.84
C LEU A 656 -9.41 20.91 -16.99
N PRO A 657 -9.87 19.64 -17.05
CA PRO A 657 -10.84 19.21 -18.06
C PRO A 657 -12.18 19.95 -17.99
N LEU A 658 -12.52 20.56 -16.85
CA LEU A 658 -13.77 21.29 -16.68
C LEU A 658 -13.68 22.76 -17.15
N ILE A 659 -12.48 23.33 -17.25
CA ILE A 659 -12.28 24.77 -17.51
C ILE A 659 -11.47 25.06 -18.78
N ILE A 660 -10.40 24.30 -19.05
CA ILE A 660 -9.54 24.52 -20.23
C ILE A 660 -10.33 24.51 -21.55
N PRO A 661 -11.28 23.58 -21.75
CA PRO A 661 -12.07 23.58 -22.98
C PRO A 661 -12.85 24.88 -23.24
N GLU A 662 -13.23 25.65 -22.21
CA GLU A 662 -14.05 26.85 -22.38
C GLU A 662 -13.37 27.94 -23.21
N PHE A 663 -12.04 28.02 -23.15
CA PHE A 663 -11.29 29.06 -23.84
C PHE A 663 -10.39 28.54 -24.97
N TRP A 664 -10.06 27.24 -25.02
CA TRP A 664 -9.31 26.67 -26.17
C TRP A 664 -10.18 25.91 -27.18
N TYR A 665 -11.41 25.53 -26.83
CA TYR A 665 -12.36 24.90 -27.74
C TYR A 665 -13.52 25.86 -28.04
N THR A 666 -13.24 26.87 -28.88
CA THR A 666 -14.26 27.79 -29.39
C THR A 666 -14.25 27.81 -30.92
N PRO A 667 -15.40 28.07 -31.59
CA PRO A 667 -15.45 28.14 -33.05
C PRO A 667 -14.49 29.17 -33.66
N THR A 668 -14.11 30.18 -32.88
CA THR A 668 -13.19 31.27 -33.25
C THR A 668 -11.79 31.11 -32.65
N ALA A 669 -11.48 29.97 -32.03
CA ALA A 669 -10.18 29.74 -31.39
C ALA A 669 -9.04 29.79 -32.41
N PRO A 670 -7.96 30.55 -32.16
CA PRO A 670 -6.75 30.51 -32.97
C PRO A 670 -6.20 29.08 -33.10
N GLU A 671 -5.50 28.81 -34.21
CA GLU A 671 -4.89 27.49 -34.46
C GLU A 671 -3.96 27.07 -33.31
N THR A 672 -3.23 28.02 -32.70
CA THR A 672 -2.38 27.77 -31.54
C THR A 672 -3.17 27.20 -30.35
N HIS A 673 -4.32 27.76 -30.01
CA HIS A 673 -5.19 27.25 -28.95
C HIS A 673 -5.69 25.83 -29.26
N GLN A 674 -6.03 25.55 -30.52
CA GLN A 674 -6.46 24.21 -30.93
C GLN A 674 -5.32 23.18 -30.78
N GLN A 675 -4.08 23.57 -31.10
CA GLN A 675 -2.90 22.72 -30.90
C GLN A 675 -2.62 22.47 -29.41
N HIS A 676 -2.71 23.50 -28.55
CA HIS A 676 -2.58 23.36 -27.09
C HIS A 676 -3.71 22.48 -26.51
N PHE A 677 -4.94 22.64 -26.99
CA PHE A 677 -6.07 21.81 -26.59
C PHE A 677 -5.85 20.34 -26.94
N HIS A 678 -5.40 20.04 -28.16
CA HIS A 678 -5.11 18.66 -28.57
C HIS A 678 -3.93 18.05 -27.79
N CYS A 679 -2.90 18.85 -27.49
CA CYS A 679 -1.81 18.45 -26.60
C CYS A 679 -2.35 18.08 -25.20
N PHE A 680 -3.17 18.94 -24.61
CA PHE A 680 -3.78 18.73 -23.31
C PHE A 680 -4.70 17.51 -23.29
N TYR A 681 -5.55 17.33 -24.30
CA TYR A 681 -6.44 16.17 -24.43
C TYR A 681 -5.67 14.84 -24.39
N ASN A 682 -4.59 14.75 -25.16
CA ASN A 682 -3.76 13.55 -25.20
C ASN A 682 -3.07 13.28 -23.86
N LEU A 683 -2.60 14.33 -23.17
CA LEU A 683 -2.01 14.20 -21.83
C LEU A 683 -3.03 13.69 -20.81
N VAL A 684 -4.24 14.26 -20.79
CA VAL A 684 -5.30 13.84 -19.85
C VAL A 684 -5.78 12.42 -20.16
N SER A 685 -5.94 12.08 -21.44
CA SER A 685 -6.34 10.73 -21.86
C SER A 685 -5.33 9.68 -21.41
N ALA A 686 -4.03 9.93 -21.66
CA ALA A 686 -2.96 9.07 -21.17
C ALA A 686 -2.95 8.98 -19.62
N THR A 687 -3.21 10.10 -18.93
CA THR A 687 -3.26 10.17 -17.46
C THR A 687 -4.42 9.35 -16.89
N ASN A 688 -5.60 9.44 -17.49
CA ASN A 688 -6.77 8.67 -17.07
C ASN A 688 -6.56 7.16 -17.27
N ILE A 689 -5.86 6.76 -18.34
CA ILE A 689 -5.51 5.34 -18.56
C ILE A 689 -4.49 4.85 -17.53
N ILE A 690 -3.37 5.53 -17.37
CA ILE A 690 -2.28 5.04 -16.51
C ILE A 690 -2.60 5.12 -15.01
N SER A 691 -3.48 6.04 -14.60
CA SER A 691 -3.97 6.14 -13.22
C SER A 691 -5.08 5.13 -12.89
N SER A 692 -5.54 4.35 -13.87
CA SER A 692 -6.57 3.32 -13.68
C SER A 692 -5.99 2.08 -12.98
N PHE A 693 -6.77 1.55 -12.03
CA PHE A 693 -6.57 0.24 -11.39
C PHE A 693 -7.10 -0.92 -12.24
N LYS A 694 -7.56 -0.62 -13.46
CA LYS A 694 -7.99 -1.59 -14.47
C LYS A 694 -7.35 -1.24 -15.80
N THR A 695 -6.82 -2.23 -16.52
CA THR A 695 -6.26 -2.04 -17.86
C THR A 695 -6.51 -3.26 -18.75
N SER A 696 -6.36 -3.07 -20.05
CA SER A 696 -6.32 -4.12 -21.07
C SER A 696 -5.17 -3.87 -22.05
N ASN A 697 -4.96 -4.77 -23.02
CA ASN A 697 -4.02 -4.50 -24.11
C ASN A 697 -4.47 -3.31 -24.96
N ALA A 698 -5.78 -3.14 -25.15
CA ALA A 698 -6.36 -2.03 -25.89
C ALA A 698 -6.12 -0.70 -25.17
N ASP A 699 -6.31 -0.65 -23.85
CA ASP A 699 -6.01 0.55 -23.05
C ASP A 699 -4.51 0.89 -23.12
N ALA A 700 -3.64 -0.12 -23.07
CA ALA A 700 -2.20 0.09 -23.18
C ALA A 700 -1.76 0.60 -24.56
N ASP A 701 -2.42 0.16 -25.63
CA ASP A 701 -2.21 0.67 -26.98
C ASP A 701 -2.73 2.11 -27.12
N ALA A 702 -3.94 2.39 -26.59
CA ALA A 702 -4.50 3.74 -26.55
C ALA A 702 -3.63 4.71 -25.75
N TYR A 703 -3.08 4.29 -24.60
CA TYR A 703 -2.09 5.06 -23.85
C TYR A 703 -0.88 5.42 -24.72
N THR A 704 -0.34 4.43 -25.43
CA THR A 704 0.87 4.61 -26.25
C THR A 704 0.60 5.60 -27.37
N GLU A 705 -0.55 5.48 -28.04
CA GLU A 705 -0.98 6.38 -29.10
C GLU A 705 -1.13 7.82 -28.57
N HIS A 706 -1.92 8.01 -27.51
CA HIS A 706 -2.11 9.34 -26.90
C HIS A 706 -0.79 9.95 -26.46
N TYR A 707 0.10 9.16 -25.86
CA TYR A 707 1.36 9.68 -25.35
C TYR A 707 2.35 10.05 -26.47
N ILE A 708 2.39 9.30 -27.59
CA ILE A 708 3.13 9.69 -28.80
C ILE A 708 2.58 11.00 -29.37
N GLN A 709 1.26 11.13 -29.48
CA GLN A 709 0.62 12.36 -29.99
C GLN A 709 0.92 13.56 -29.07
N TYR A 710 0.89 13.36 -27.75
CA TYR A 710 1.29 14.36 -26.77
C TYR A 710 2.76 14.78 -26.94
N ARG A 711 3.69 13.81 -27.04
CA ARG A 711 5.12 14.05 -27.28
C ARG A 711 5.37 14.85 -28.57
N ALA A 712 4.74 14.44 -29.66
CA ALA A 712 4.84 15.14 -30.94
C ALA A 712 4.27 16.57 -30.86
N ALA A 713 3.21 16.77 -30.07
CA ALA A 713 2.64 18.09 -29.85
C ALA A 713 3.58 18.99 -29.03
N ILE A 714 4.20 18.50 -27.96
CA ILE A 714 5.13 19.33 -27.18
C ILE A 714 6.40 19.67 -27.97
N GLN A 715 6.92 18.77 -28.81
CA GLN A 715 8.06 19.06 -29.69
C GLN A 715 7.76 20.20 -30.68
N ARG A 716 6.51 20.29 -31.13
CA ARG A 716 6.07 21.34 -32.06
C ARG A 716 5.78 22.66 -31.35
N LEU A 717 5.10 22.60 -30.21
CA LEU A 717 4.67 23.78 -29.44
C LEU A 717 5.81 24.42 -28.65
N PHE A 718 6.78 23.61 -28.22
CA PHE A 718 7.89 24.02 -27.35
C PHE A 718 9.25 23.55 -27.90
N PRO A 719 9.64 23.96 -29.13
CA PRO A 719 10.83 23.44 -29.80
C PRO A 719 12.16 23.78 -29.09
N HIS A 720 12.14 24.77 -28.21
CA HIS A 720 13.30 25.19 -27.42
C HIS A 720 13.39 24.53 -26.03
N ASN A 721 12.39 23.73 -25.64
CA ASN A 721 12.39 23.00 -24.37
C ASN A 721 12.67 21.50 -24.63
N PRO A 722 13.90 21.02 -24.39
CA PRO A 722 14.21 19.60 -24.57
C PRO A 722 13.43 18.73 -23.58
N SER A 723 13.03 17.53 -24.01
CA SER A 723 12.31 16.60 -23.16
C SER A 723 13.17 16.09 -22.02
N LYS A 724 12.65 16.13 -20.80
CA LYS A 724 13.25 15.45 -19.64
C LYS A 724 13.32 13.92 -19.85
N PRO A 725 14.29 13.20 -19.24
CA PRO A 725 14.37 11.74 -19.27
C PRO A 725 13.04 11.03 -18.95
N ASN A 726 12.26 11.57 -18.02
CA ASN A 726 10.96 11.03 -17.60
C ASN A 726 10.01 10.88 -18.80
N HIS A 727 10.06 11.80 -19.77
CA HIS A 727 9.26 11.71 -20.98
C HIS A 727 9.61 10.51 -21.85
N HIS A 728 10.89 10.12 -21.90
CA HIS A 728 11.31 8.90 -22.61
C HIS A 728 10.90 7.64 -21.85
N TYR A 729 11.11 7.59 -20.53
CA TYR A 729 10.67 6.44 -19.73
C TYR A 729 9.16 6.19 -19.84
N ALA A 730 8.36 7.25 -19.82
CA ALA A 730 6.92 7.17 -19.95
C ALA A 730 6.44 6.58 -21.31
N MET A 731 7.29 6.57 -22.34
CA MET A 731 6.99 5.88 -23.61
C MET A 731 6.97 4.35 -23.45
N HIS A 732 7.58 3.81 -22.39
CA HIS A 732 7.56 2.37 -22.10
C HIS A 732 6.33 1.91 -21.29
N ASN A 733 5.52 2.84 -20.77
CA ASN A 733 4.35 2.51 -19.96
C ASN A 733 3.32 1.63 -20.68
N GLY A 734 3.16 1.78 -22.00
CA GLY A 734 2.29 0.87 -22.77
C GLY A 734 2.75 -0.58 -22.69
N ALA A 735 4.05 -0.84 -22.84
CA ALA A 735 4.62 -2.18 -22.68
C ALA A 735 4.52 -2.68 -21.24
N LEU A 736 4.72 -1.79 -20.26
CA LEU A 736 4.58 -2.11 -18.85
C LEU A 736 3.12 -2.45 -18.47
N LEU A 737 2.14 -1.71 -18.96
CA LEU A 737 0.71 -2.00 -18.76
C LEU A 737 0.32 -3.38 -19.30
N LYS A 738 0.84 -3.74 -20.49
CA LYS A 738 0.63 -5.07 -21.08
C LYS A 738 1.28 -6.19 -20.26
N TYR A 739 2.44 -5.93 -19.66
CA TYR A 739 3.20 -6.96 -18.94
C TYR A 739 2.78 -7.11 -17.48
N TRP A 740 2.69 -6.00 -16.74
CA TRP A 740 2.43 -5.93 -15.31
C TRP A 740 0.95 -5.71 -14.95
N GLY A 741 0.11 -5.37 -15.92
CA GLY A 741 -1.27 -4.94 -15.65
C GLY A 741 -1.33 -3.48 -15.19
N PRO A 742 -2.32 -3.09 -14.37
CA PRO A 742 -2.54 -1.69 -14.00
C PRO A 742 -1.38 -1.15 -13.15
N LEU A 743 -0.66 -0.14 -13.65
CA LEU A 743 0.52 0.43 -12.99
C LEU A 743 0.20 1.21 -11.71
N ALA A 744 -1.02 1.74 -11.59
CA ALA A 744 -1.49 2.37 -10.35
C ALA A 744 -1.43 1.41 -9.14
N SER A 745 -1.53 0.09 -9.39
CA SER A 745 -1.40 -0.95 -8.35
C SER A 745 0.03 -1.08 -7.81
N PHE A 746 1.03 -0.54 -8.51
CA PHE A 746 2.44 -0.45 -8.09
C PHE A 746 2.84 0.95 -7.61
N SER A 747 1.88 1.86 -7.42
CA SER A 747 2.18 3.22 -6.98
C SER A 747 2.99 3.27 -5.68
N GLU A 748 3.79 4.33 -5.57
CA GLU A 748 4.72 4.56 -4.46
C GLU A 748 4.03 5.16 -3.23
N PHE A 749 2.78 5.62 -3.36
CA PHE A 749 1.98 6.20 -2.26
C PHE A 749 1.91 5.35 -0.97
N PRO A 750 1.84 4.01 -1.00
CA PRO A 750 1.95 3.22 0.23
C PRO A 750 3.31 3.35 0.91
N GLY A 751 4.37 3.41 0.10
CA GLY A 751 5.75 3.58 0.53
C GLY A 751 6.00 4.93 1.18
N GLU A 752 5.59 6.01 0.52
CA GLU A 752 5.71 7.37 1.07
C GLU A 752 4.95 7.54 2.39
N ARG A 753 3.72 7.03 2.48
CA ARG A 753 2.95 7.11 3.72
C ARG A 753 3.66 6.39 4.86
N MET A 754 4.34 5.29 4.56
CA MET A 754 5.16 4.60 5.55
C MET A 754 6.41 5.41 5.91
N ASN A 755 7.05 6.11 4.96
CA ASN A 755 8.13 7.06 5.27
C ASN A 755 7.63 8.19 6.19
N GLY A 756 6.45 8.76 5.94
CA GLY A 756 5.81 9.73 6.83
C GLY A 756 5.48 9.16 8.22
N LEU A 757 5.05 7.90 8.31
CA LEU A 757 4.91 7.22 9.60
C LEU A 757 6.25 7.08 10.33
N LEU A 758 7.33 6.74 9.61
CA LEU A 758 8.68 6.64 10.17
C LEU A 758 9.20 8.01 10.68
N GLN A 759 8.97 9.08 9.92
CA GLN A 759 9.31 10.46 10.32
C GLN A 759 8.59 10.91 11.60
N ASN A 760 7.33 10.49 11.76
CA ASN A 760 6.51 10.84 12.92
C ASN A 760 6.86 10.04 14.20
N ILE A 761 7.74 9.04 14.11
CA ILE A 761 8.21 8.31 15.29
C ILE A 761 9.07 9.23 16.16
N LYS A 762 8.65 9.42 17.41
CA LYS A 762 9.40 10.19 18.40
C LYS A 762 10.76 9.52 18.68
N THR A 763 11.83 10.13 18.20
CA THR A 763 13.21 9.69 18.47
C THR A 763 13.91 10.64 19.43
N ASN A 764 15.04 10.22 19.99
CA ASN A 764 15.92 11.10 20.78
C ASN A 764 16.94 11.85 19.90
N HIS A 765 16.70 11.89 18.58
CA HIS A 765 17.53 12.49 17.54
C HIS A 765 19.00 12.04 17.53
N ARG A 766 19.30 10.86 18.11
CA ARG A 766 20.63 10.26 18.05
C ARG A 766 20.76 9.50 16.74
N LEU A 767 21.41 10.10 15.75
CA LEU A 767 21.63 9.54 14.40
C LEU A 767 22.00 8.04 14.40
N ARG A 768 22.90 7.61 15.28
CA ARG A 768 23.37 6.22 15.36
C ARG A 768 22.32 5.17 15.75
N ASP A 769 21.29 5.58 16.48
CA ASP A 769 20.22 4.68 16.95
C ASP A 769 18.88 5.03 16.30
N LEU A 770 18.89 5.93 15.31
CA LEU A 770 17.70 6.46 14.67
C LEU A 770 17.01 5.37 13.85
N ASP A 771 17.77 4.73 12.96
CA ASP A 771 17.37 3.56 12.17
C ASP A 771 16.79 2.45 13.05
N PHE A 772 17.51 2.08 14.12
CA PHE A 772 17.07 1.05 15.05
C PHE A 772 15.76 1.42 15.76
N THR A 773 15.63 2.67 16.20
CA THR A 773 14.45 3.14 16.94
C THR A 773 13.23 3.18 16.02
N MET A 774 13.37 3.74 14.83
CA MET A 774 12.29 3.82 13.84
C MET A 774 11.81 2.42 13.44
N LEU A 775 12.74 1.54 13.05
CA LEU A 775 12.43 0.16 12.68
C LEU A 775 11.71 -0.59 13.82
N ARG A 776 12.20 -0.46 15.05
CA ARG A 776 11.61 -1.14 16.21
C ARG A 776 10.22 -0.65 16.53
N GLN A 777 9.97 0.66 16.50
CA GLN A 777 8.65 1.20 16.84
C GLN A 777 7.63 0.90 15.75
N MET A 778 8.01 1.02 14.47
CA MET A 778 7.14 0.69 13.36
C MET A 778 6.72 -0.79 13.37
N SER A 779 7.67 -1.68 13.68
CA SER A 779 7.38 -3.12 13.79
C SER A 779 6.46 -3.45 14.96
N ARG A 780 6.60 -2.76 16.09
CA ARG A 780 5.67 -2.92 17.22
C ARG A 780 4.28 -2.42 16.86
N GLN A 781 4.18 -1.28 16.17
CA GLN A 781 2.92 -0.75 15.69
C GLN A 781 2.19 -1.76 14.80
N ALA A 782 2.90 -2.34 13.82
CA ALA A 782 2.42 -3.41 12.97
C ALA A 782 1.88 -4.61 13.78
N HIS A 783 2.63 -5.09 14.78
CA HIS A 783 2.19 -6.21 15.62
C HIS A 783 0.93 -5.89 16.43
N ILE A 784 0.81 -4.67 16.98
CA ILE A 784 -0.37 -4.26 17.77
C ILE A 784 -1.60 -4.14 16.89
N GLN A 785 -1.45 -3.59 15.69
CA GLN A 785 -2.54 -3.49 14.72
C GLN A 785 -3.04 -4.89 14.34
N ALA A 786 -2.14 -5.80 13.96
CA ALA A 786 -2.53 -7.19 13.71
C ALA A 786 -3.26 -7.81 14.91
N MET A 787 -2.79 -7.58 16.14
CA MET A 787 -3.46 -8.13 17.33
C MET A 787 -4.82 -7.52 17.63
N LEU A 788 -5.06 -6.26 17.26
CA LEU A 788 -6.35 -5.60 17.42
C LEU A 788 -7.36 -6.14 16.40
N HIS A 789 -6.98 -6.27 15.14
CA HIS A 789 -7.89 -6.64 14.05
C HIS A 789 -8.05 -8.16 13.85
N ASP A 790 -7.01 -8.96 14.09
CA ASP A 790 -7.07 -10.40 13.79
C ASP A 790 -7.80 -11.24 14.85
N ASN A 791 -8.05 -10.70 16.05
CA ASN A 791 -8.59 -11.45 17.17
C ASN A 791 -9.99 -10.96 17.56
N VAL A 792 -11.01 -11.80 17.32
CA VAL A 792 -12.43 -11.51 17.61
C VAL A 792 -12.65 -11.07 19.07
N SER A 793 -11.90 -11.61 20.03
CA SER A 793 -11.99 -11.22 21.44
C SER A 793 -11.60 -9.76 21.72
N ASN A 794 -10.82 -9.15 20.82
CA ASN A 794 -10.35 -7.78 20.93
C ASN A 794 -11.21 -6.79 20.13
N GLN A 795 -12.22 -7.25 19.37
CA GLN A 795 -12.95 -6.41 18.43
C GLN A 795 -13.71 -5.26 19.10
N GLY A 796 -14.23 -5.47 20.31
CA GLY A 796 -14.83 -4.39 21.11
C GLY A 796 -13.81 -3.31 21.51
N LEU A 797 -12.56 -3.69 21.81
CA LEU A 797 -11.48 -2.73 22.10
C LEU A 797 -10.97 -2.07 20.81
N ALA A 798 -10.84 -2.82 19.72
CA ALA A 798 -10.47 -2.31 18.41
C ALA A 798 -11.46 -1.22 17.97
N ASN A 799 -12.77 -1.47 18.05
CA ASN A 799 -13.80 -0.48 17.71
C ASN A 799 -13.78 0.77 18.60
N ILE A 800 -13.22 0.72 19.82
CA ILE A 800 -13.07 1.90 20.69
C ILE A 800 -11.82 2.70 20.31
N LEU A 801 -10.71 2.01 20.04
CA LEU A 801 -9.43 2.62 19.74
C LEU A 801 -9.37 3.13 18.29
N GLU A 802 -10.01 2.39 17.40
CA GLU A 802 -10.06 2.55 15.95
C GLU A 802 -11.49 2.23 15.50
N PRO A 803 -12.47 3.12 15.77
CA PRO A 803 -13.85 2.91 15.35
C PRO A 803 -13.92 2.67 13.85
N GLU A 804 -14.28 1.44 13.46
CA GLU A 804 -14.63 1.10 12.09
C GLU A 804 -16.04 1.63 11.76
N ASP A 805 -16.23 2.02 10.50
CA ASP A 805 -17.50 2.54 10.00
C ASP A 805 -18.62 1.49 10.22
N ALA A 806 -19.69 1.88 10.92
CA ALA A 806 -20.77 1.01 11.43
C ALA A 806 -21.63 0.27 10.38
N ASP A 807 -21.23 0.23 9.11
CA ASP A 807 -22.10 -0.13 7.98
C ASP A 807 -21.89 -1.54 7.41
N SER A 808 -21.02 -2.38 8.00
CA SER A 808 -20.68 -3.71 7.47
C SER A 808 -21.31 -4.91 8.21
N THR A 809 -22.15 -4.71 9.23
CA THR A 809 -22.76 -5.85 9.95
C THR A 809 -23.99 -6.39 9.23
N SER A 810 -23.79 -7.45 8.43
CA SER A 810 -24.83 -8.37 7.94
C SER A 810 -25.31 -9.31 9.06
N ALA A 811 -25.67 -8.76 10.22
CA ALA A 811 -26.28 -9.55 11.29
C ALA A 811 -27.77 -9.74 10.98
N SER A 812 -28.25 -10.98 11.05
CA SER A 812 -29.69 -11.25 10.91
C SER A 812 -30.44 -10.61 12.07
N LEU A 813 -31.41 -9.76 11.74
CA LEU A 813 -32.27 -9.09 12.71
C LEU A 813 -33.37 -10.02 13.20
N THR A 814 -33.62 -10.01 14.50
CA THR A 814 -34.82 -10.63 15.07
C THR A 814 -36.07 -9.81 14.72
N PRO A 815 -37.27 -10.42 14.68
CA PRO A 815 -38.52 -9.68 14.45
C PRO A 815 -38.75 -8.52 15.43
N SER A 816 -38.29 -8.65 16.68
CA SER A 816 -38.40 -7.61 17.71
C SER A 816 -37.49 -6.41 17.41
N GLU A 817 -36.28 -6.64 16.91
CA GLU A 817 -35.36 -5.57 16.52
C GLU A 817 -35.88 -4.84 15.28
N ALA A 818 -36.36 -5.58 14.28
CA ALA A 818 -36.99 -5.02 13.09
C ALA A 818 -38.20 -4.14 13.45
N ALA A 819 -39.08 -4.60 14.34
CA ALA A 819 -40.22 -3.81 14.81
C ALA A 819 -39.79 -2.53 15.56
N THR A 820 -38.74 -2.60 16.38
CA THR A 820 -38.21 -1.45 17.12
C THR A 820 -37.62 -0.40 16.18
N VAL A 821 -36.92 -0.85 15.14
CA VAL A 821 -36.38 0.01 14.08
C VAL A 821 -37.50 0.73 13.35
N LEU A 822 -38.53 0.01 12.92
CA LEU A 822 -39.67 0.56 12.18
C LEU A 822 -40.53 1.51 13.03
N ALA A 823 -40.72 1.23 14.32
CA ALA A 823 -41.53 2.06 15.21
C ALA A 823 -40.96 3.48 15.41
N LYS A 824 -39.64 3.65 15.29
CA LYS A 824 -38.95 4.95 15.39
C LYS A 824 -38.73 5.63 14.03
N ALA A 825 -39.03 4.94 12.93
CA ALA A 825 -38.71 5.38 11.59
C ALA A 825 -39.80 6.30 11.01
N PRO A 826 -39.43 7.38 10.29
CA PRO A 826 -40.40 8.21 9.56
C PRO A 826 -41.10 7.41 8.45
N SER A 827 -42.27 7.89 8.04
CA SER A 827 -42.99 7.31 6.91
C SER A 827 -42.38 7.76 5.58
N LEU A 828 -42.28 6.83 4.64
CA LEU A 828 -41.88 7.09 3.25
C LEU A 828 -42.96 7.96 2.56
N GLY A 829 -42.54 8.94 1.76
CA GLY A 829 -43.49 9.70 0.93
C GLY A 829 -44.13 8.79 -0.14
N ASN A 830 -45.35 9.11 -0.59
CA ASN A 830 -46.09 8.28 -1.55
C ASN A 830 -45.29 7.97 -2.83
N THR A 831 -44.62 8.97 -3.40
CA THR A 831 -43.78 8.82 -4.60
C THR A 831 -42.59 7.90 -4.35
N GLU A 832 -41.95 8.02 -3.19
CA GLU A 832 -40.77 7.24 -2.81
C GLU A 832 -41.14 5.79 -2.50
N TYR A 833 -42.27 5.59 -1.82
CA TYR A 833 -42.83 4.27 -1.56
C TYR A 833 -43.18 3.55 -2.86
N ALA A 834 -43.85 4.23 -3.80
CA ALA A 834 -44.18 3.68 -5.10
C ALA A 834 -42.92 3.33 -5.92
N ALA A 835 -41.91 4.21 -5.94
CA ALA A 835 -40.66 3.98 -6.64
C ALA A 835 -39.86 2.80 -6.05
N LEU A 836 -39.81 2.69 -4.71
CA LEU A 836 -39.14 1.58 -4.03
C LEU A 836 -39.87 0.26 -4.27
N LEU A 837 -41.21 0.25 -4.21
CA LEU A 837 -42.00 -0.94 -4.52
C LEU A 837 -41.80 -1.40 -5.98
N TYR A 838 -41.82 -0.44 -6.91
CA TYR A 838 -41.55 -0.71 -8.32
C TYR A 838 -40.15 -1.34 -8.51
N TYR A 839 -39.13 -0.76 -7.88
CA TYR A 839 -37.77 -1.29 -7.91
C TYR A 839 -37.69 -2.73 -7.38
N LEU A 840 -38.28 -3.01 -6.22
CA LEU A 840 -38.26 -4.34 -5.61
C LEU A 840 -38.91 -5.39 -6.53
N GLN A 841 -40.06 -5.05 -7.13
CA GLN A 841 -40.76 -5.95 -8.05
C GLN A 841 -39.95 -6.22 -9.32
N HIS A 842 -39.32 -5.21 -9.91
CA HIS A 842 -38.52 -5.35 -11.12
C HIS A 842 -37.18 -6.04 -10.89
N THR A 843 -36.66 -6.00 -9.66
CA THR A 843 -35.46 -6.74 -9.25
C THR A 843 -35.77 -8.16 -8.75
N GLY A 844 -37.00 -8.64 -8.95
CA GLY A 844 -37.41 -10.02 -8.65
C GLY A 844 -37.80 -10.27 -7.18
N ARG A 845 -37.98 -9.23 -6.37
CA ARG A 845 -38.45 -9.32 -4.98
C ARG A 845 -39.97 -9.05 -4.94
N PRO A 846 -40.84 -10.05 -4.68
CA PRO A 846 -42.29 -9.96 -4.89
C PRO A 846 -43.03 -9.24 -3.76
N TYR A 847 -42.58 -8.03 -3.40
CA TYR A 847 -43.22 -7.21 -2.37
C TYR A 847 -44.56 -6.64 -2.85
N ARG A 848 -45.52 -6.54 -1.92
CA ARG A 848 -46.83 -5.93 -2.08
C ARG A 848 -46.93 -4.61 -1.33
N ALA A 849 -47.76 -3.70 -1.85
CA ALA A 849 -48.09 -2.45 -1.16
C ALA A 849 -48.82 -2.73 0.17
N PHE A 850 -48.53 -1.96 1.23
CA PHE A 850 -49.10 -2.19 2.55
C PHE A 850 -50.62 -2.00 2.61
N ASP A 851 -51.14 -1.16 1.73
CA ASP A 851 -52.55 -0.75 1.62
C ASP A 851 -53.39 -1.61 0.65
N ASN A 852 -52.76 -2.53 -0.09
CA ASN A 852 -53.44 -3.37 -1.07
C ASN A 852 -54.10 -4.62 -0.44
N PHE A 853 -55.16 -4.38 0.35
CA PHE A 853 -55.93 -5.40 1.04
C PHE A 853 -56.98 -6.08 0.14
N PRO A 854 -57.27 -7.39 0.34
CA PRO A 854 -56.68 -8.30 1.31
C PRO A 854 -55.34 -8.88 0.86
N HIS A 855 -54.43 -9.11 1.83
CA HIS A 855 -53.15 -9.77 1.58
C HIS A 855 -53.29 -11.30 1.64
N PRO A 856 -52.85 -12.05 0.62
CA PRO A 856 -52.72 -13.50 0.68
C PRO A 856 -51.82 -13.97 1.82
N PRO A 857 -51.99 -15.20 2.33
CA PRO A 857 -51.10 -15.80 3.32
C PRO A 857 -49.64 -15.81 2.83
N ASN A 858 -48.69 -15.49 3.71
CA ASN A 858 -47.25 -15.40 3.43
C ASN A 858 -46.84 -14.32 2.42
N SER A 859 -47.67 -13.30 2.20
CA SER A 859 -47.30 -12.15 1.37
C SER A 859 -46.17 -11.35 2.00
N MET A 860 -45.17 -10.98 1.19
CA MET A 860 -44.13 -10.03 1.57
C MET A 860 -44.68 -8.62 1.41
N ILE A 861 -44.89 -7.90 2.51
CA ILE A 861 -45.48 -6.57 2.51
C ILE A 861 -44.36 -5.56 2.77
N LEU A 862 -44.24 -4.55 1.91
CA LEU A 862 -43.27 -3.48 2.10
C LEU A 862 -43.76 -2.56 3.24
N PRO A 863 -43.01 -2.38 4.35
CA PRO A 863 -43.41 -1.46 5.40
C PRO A 863 -43.41 0.00 4.90
N PRO A 864 -44.36 0.84 5.37
CA PRO A 864 -44.44 2.25 4.97
C PRO A 864 -43.46 3.16 5.73
N ASN A 865 -42.67 2.63 6.67
CA ASN A 865 -41.72 3.38 7.49
C ASN A 865 -40.29 2.90 7.22
N ALA A 866 -39.34 3.83 7.09
CA ALA A 866 -37.94 3.54 6.80
C ALA A 866 -37.01 4.48 7.59
N GLN A 867 -35.89 3.96 8.11
CA GLN A 867 -34.87 4.84 8.66
C GLN A 867 -34.28 5.70 7.54
N GLN A 868 -34.01 6.98 7.83
CA GLN A 868 -33.52 7.93 6.85
C GLN A 868 -32.15 8.48 7.27
N PRO A 869 -31.06 7.72 7.13
CA PRO A 869 -29.72 8.23 7.38
C PRO A 869 -29.36 9.36 6.39
N LEU A 870 -28.57 10.33 6.85
CA LEU A 870 -28.07 11.43 6.00
C LEU A 870 -26.88 11.00 5.13
N TYR A 871 -26.16 9.96 5.55
CA TYR A 871 -24.97 9.46 4.90
C TYR A 871 -24.85 7.93 5.01
N LEU A 872 -23.98 7.39 4.16
CA LEU A 872 -23.60 5.98 4.02
C LEU A 872 -22.08 5.95 3.91
N HIS A 873 -21.45 5.04 4.63
CA HIS A 873 -20.02 4.78 4.48
C HIS A 873 -19.80 3.50 3.67
N ARG A 874 -19.02 3.58 2.59
CA ARG A 874 -18.66 2.43 1.75
C ARG A 874 -17.22 2.61 1.24
N ASP A 875 -16.40 1.58 1.37
CA ASP A 875 -15.01 1.55 0.86
C ASP A 875 -14.15 2.74 1.35
N LYS A 876 -14.29 3.11 2.63
CA LYS A 876 -13.67 4.29 3.27
C LYS A 876 -14.07 5.64 2.64
N ARG A 877 -15.19 5.68 1.92
CA ARG A 877 -15.77 6.88 1.33
C ARG A 877 -17.14 7.14 1.93
N THR A 878 -17.43 8.43 2.11
CA THR A 878 -18.73 8.89 2.58
C THR A 878 -19.58 9.31 1.39
N PHE A 879 -20.76 8.71 1.28
CA PHE A 879 -21.82 9.12 0.38
C PHE A 879 -22.89 9.80 1.20
N SER A 880 -23.40 10.95 0.78
CA SER A 880 -24.41 11.69 1.54
C SER A 880 -25.52 12.20 0.65
N CYS A 881 -26.62 12.59 1.27
CA CYS A 881 -27.67 13.34 0.59
C CYS A 881 -27.13 14.70 0.12
N GLU A 882 -27.66 15.22 -0.99
CA GLU A 882 -27.22 16.48 -1.62
C GLU A 882 -27.38 17.67 -0.68
N GLN A 883 -28.44 17.66 0.13
CA GLN A 883 -28.68 18.67 1.17
C GLN A 883 -27.58 18.68 2.25
N SER A 884 -26.92 17.55 2.48
CA SER A 884 -25.84 17.43 3.46
C SER A 884 -24.49 17.85 2.87
N HIS A 885 -24.14 17.33 1.69
CA HIS A 885 -22.90 17.68 1.01
C HIS A 885 -22.96 17.36 -0.50
N LYS A 886 -22.99 18.42 -1.33
CA LYS A 886 -23.13 18.31 -2.80
C LYS A 886 -22.07 17.40 -3.46
N GLY A 887 -20.83 17.43 -2.98
CA GLY A 887 -19.76 16.60 -3.56
C GLY A 887 -19.81 15.13 -3.16
N ASN A 888 -20.43 14.81 -2.03
CA ASN A 888 -20.57 13.42 -1.59
C ASN A 888 -21.86 12.79 -2.15
N SER A 889 -22.76 13.60 -2.71
CA SER A 889 -24.02 13.16 -3.31
C SER A 889 -23.94 12.94 -4.82
N ALA A 890 -23.07 13.65 -5.53
CA ALA A 890 -22.93 13.50 -6.97
C ALA A 890 -22.23 12.17 -7.33
N ILE A 891 -22.91 11.29 -8.06
CA ILE A 891 -22.46 9.92 -8.33
C ILE A 891 -22.70 9.49 -9.79
N CYS A 892 -21.83 8.61 -10.27
CA CYS A 892 -22.06 7.74 -11.41
C CYS A 892 -22.44 6.35 -10.88
N PHE A 893 -23.46 5.73 -11.47
CA PHE A 893 -24.01 4.47 -10.99
C PHE A 893 -24.57 3.63 -12.13
N TYR A 894 -24.62 2.32 -11.91
CA TYR A 894 -25.29 1.39 -12.80
C TYR A 894 -26.79 1.38 -12.49
N ASN A 895 -27.62 1.70 -13.47
CA ASN A 895 -29.06 1.69 -13.34
C ASN A 895 -29.60 0.30 -13.67
N PRO A 896 -30.09 -0.47 -12.69
CA PRO A 896 -30.54 -1.85 -12.92
C PRO A 896 -31.82 -1.94 -13.77
N LEU A 897 -32.60 -0.86 -13.86
CA LEU A 897 -33.84 -0.83 -14.64
C LEU A 897 -33.57 -0.62 -16.14
N THR A 898 -32.61 0.26 -16.48
CA THR A 898 -32.24 0.57 -17.87
C THR A 898 -31.03 -0.24 -18.35
N GLN A 899 -30.30 -0.88 -17.44
CA GLN A 899 -29.03 -1.58 -17.69
C GLN A 899 -27.93 -0.68 -18.28
N ALA A 900 -27.96 0.61 -17.95
CA ALA A 900 -27.00 1.60 -18.41
C ALA A 900 -26.29 2.30 -17.24
N ASN A 901 -25.16 2.98 -17.53
CA ASN A 901 -24.50 3.83 -16.55
C ASN A 901 -25.09 5.24 -16.64
N ASP A 902 -25.66 5.70 -15.53
CA ASP A 902 -26.27 7.02 -15.40
C ASP A 902 -25.49 7.89 -14.40
N THR A 903 -25.76 9.20 -14.44
CA THR A 903 -25.23 10.15 -13.46
C THR A 903 -26.36 10.88 -12.76
N GLY A 904 -26.16 11.20 -11.48
CA GLY A 904 -27.17 11.91 -10.70
C GLY A 904 -26.66 12.34 -9.34
N SER A 905 -27.59 12.85 -8.53
CA SER A 905 -27.32 13.28 -7.16
C SER A 905 -28.20 12.54 -6.16
N ILE A 906 -27.59 12.02 -5.10
CA ILE A 906 -28.28 11.32 -4.01
C ILE A 906 -29.19 12.30 -3.28
N GLN A 907 -30.50 12.05 -3.31
CA GLN A 907 -31.50 12.86 -2.62
C GLN A 907 -31.76 12.36 -1.21
N LYS A 908 -31.98 11.04 -1.08
CA LYS A 908 -32.30 10.40 0.20
C LYS A 908 -31.68 9.01 0.28
N ILE A 909 -31.37 8.57 1.49
CA ILE A 909 -30.90 7.22 1.79
C ILE A 909 -31.91 6.61 2.78
N TRP A 910 -32.31 5.38 2.52
CA TRP A 910 -33.31 4.65 3.29
C TRP A 910 -32.73 3.33 3.80
N ARG A 911 -33.01 2.99 5.06
CA ARG A 911 -32.68 1.68 5.64
C ARG A 911 -33.94 0.98 6.14
N LEU A 912 -34.10 -0.26 5.70
CA LEU A 912 -35.31 -1.05 5.89
C LEU A 912 -34.97 -2.48 6.29
N PRO A 913 -35.58 -3.02 7.36
CA PRO A 913 -35.47 -4.44 7.68
C PRO A 913 -36.36 -5.24 6.70
N LEU A 914 -35.74 -5.93 5.75
CA LEU A 914 -36.41 -6.81 4.78
C LEU A 914 -35.81 -8.21 4.91
N GLU A 915 -36.66 -9.25 4.92
CA GLU A 915 -36.21 -10.65 5.00
C GLU A 915 -35.26 -10.97 6.17
N GLY A 916 -35.37 -10.23 7.27
CA GLY A 916 -34.50 -10.40 8.45
C GLY A 916 -33.09 -9.81 8.28
N LEU A 917 -32.86 -8.95 7.29
CA LEU A 917 -31.63 -8.20 7.07
C LEU A 917 -31.91 -6.71 6.94
N MET A 918 -30.94 -5.86 7.30
CA MET A 918 -31.02 -4.43 6.99
C MET A 918 -30.58 -4.16 5.56
N HIS A 919 -31.52 -3.75 4.73
CA HIS A 919 -31.25 -3.29 3.37
C HIS A 919 -31.16 -1.77 3.32
N THR A 920 -30.22 -1.27 2.53
CA THR A 920 -30.07 0.16 2.25
C THR A 920 -30.49 0.43 0.81
N PHE A 921 -31.35 1.43 0.60
CA PHE A 921 -31.77 1.93 -0.70
C PHE A 921 -31.44 3.41 -0.81
N ILE A 922 -31.18 3.86 -2.03
CA ILE A 922 -30.74 5.22 -2.31
C ILE A 922 -31.64 5.78 -3.40
N THR A 923 -32.23 6.93 -3.12
CA THR A 923 -33.04 7.70 -4.05
C THR A 923 -32.14 8.71 -4.75
N VAL A 924 -32.02 8.61 -6.07
CA VAL A 924 -31.14 9.44 -6.90
C VAL A 924 -31.97 10.25 -7.88
N CYS A 925 -31.76 11.57 -7.92
CA CYS A 925 -32.28 12.42 -8.97
C CYS A 925 -31.31 12.39 -10.15
N LEU A 926 -31.80 12.02 -11.34
CA LEU A 926 -30.96 11.93 -12.54
C LEU A 926 -30.49 13.30 -13.01
N HIS A 927 -29.28 13.37 -13.54
CA HIS A 927 -28.86 14.53 -14.31
C HIS A 927 -29.54 14.53 -15.68
N ARG A 928 -30.18 15.64 -16.04
CA ARG A 928 -30.91 15.77 -17.30
C ARG A 928 -29.95 15.91 -18.48
N ALA A 929 -30.07 15.02 -19.46
CA ALA A 929 -29.27 15.09 -20.68
C ALA A 929 -29.65 16.29 -21.55
N LEU A 930 -28.65 16.88 -22.22
CA LEU A 930 -28.86 17.91 -23.24
C LEU A 930 -29.32 17.30 -24.57
N SER A 931 -29.83 18.13 -25.48
CA SER A 931 -30.13 17.68 -26.84
C SER A 931 -28.84 17.32 -27.59
N ALA A 932 -28.94 16.44 -28.60
CA ALA A 932 -27.77 16.01 -29.36
C ALA A 932 -27.04 17.17 -30.08
N ALA A 933 -27.75 18.25 -30.41
CA ALA A 933 -27.18 19.45 -31.02
C ALA A 933 -26.39 20.28 -30.01
N GLU A 934 -26.92 20.48 -28.79
CA GLU A 934 -26.23 21.21 -27.72
C GLU A 934 -25.02 20.44 -27.20
N GLU A 935 -25.14 19.11 -27.05
CA GLU A 935 -24.03 18.28 -26.60
C GLU A 935 -22.86 18.29 -27.59
N ALA A 936 -23.12 18.55 -28.88
CA ALA A 936 -22.09 18.68 -29.91
C ALA A 936 -21.34 20.02 -29.87
N LEU A 937 -21.85 21.04 -29.16
CA LEU A 937 -21.17 22.33 -28.99
C LEU A 937 -19.98 22.24 -28.03
N ALA A 938 -19.98 21.24 -27.15
CA ALA A 938 -18.88 20.96 -26.23
C ALA A 938 -17.97 19.85 -26.79
N PRO A 939 -16.68 19.83 -26.43
CA PRO A 939 -15.73 18.88 -27.02
C PRO A 939 -15.86 17.47 -26.48
N PHE A 940 -16.60 17.25 -25.40
CA PHE A 940 -16.50 16.03 -24.61
C PHE A 940 -17.00 14.77 -25.35
N LYS A 941 -17.91 14.93 -26.32
CA LYS A 941 -18.35 13.82 -27.16
C LYS A 941 -17.28 13.38 -28.15
N GLN A 942 -16.52 14.32 -28.71
CA GLN A 942 -15.39 14.05 -29.60
C GLN A 942 -14.10 13.71 -28.83
N CYS A 943 -14.03 14.09 -27.56
CA CYS A 943 -12.89 13.92 -26.66
C CYS A 943 -13.25 13.04 -25.44
N PRO A 944 -13.64 11.76 -25.64
CA PRO A 944 -14.12 10.90 -24.56
C PRO A 944 -13.06 10.63 -23.47
N GLY A 945 -11.78 10.80 -23.78
CA GLY A 945 -10.68 10.65 -22.83
C GLY A 945 -10.70 11.64 -21.65
N PHE A 946 -11.47 12.73 -21.73
CA PHE A 946 -11.72 13.62 -20.58
C PHE A 946 -12.64 13.03 -19.52
N LEU A 947 -13.39 11.95 -19.82
CA LEU A 947 -14.34 11.33 -18.88
C LEU A 947 -15.32 12.35 -18.29
N THR A 948 -15.80 13.24 -19.15
CA THR A 948 -16.60 14.42 -18.79
C THR A 948 -17.81 14.53 -19.72
N ARG A 949 -18.90 15.15 -19.26
CA ARG A 949 -20.10 15.46 -20.04
C ARG A 949 -20.75 16.75 -19.53
N ILE A 950 -21.52 17.42 -20.38
CA ILE A 950 -22.38 18.54 -19.96
C ILE A 950 -23.82 18.04 -19.81
N VAL A 951 -24.44 18.42 -18.70
CA VAL A 951 -25.85 18.16 -18.38
C VAL A 951 -26.56 19.48 -18.07
N ASP A 952 -27.88 19.47 -18.07
CA ASP A 952 -28.67 20.63 -17.66
C ASP A 952 -28.41 20.93 -16.16
N ALA A 953 -28.38 22.22 -15.78
CA ALA A 953 -28.24 22.60 -14.38
C ALA A 953 -29.49 22.29 -13.56
N GLN A 954 -30.67 22.29 -14.20
CA GLN A 954 -31.93 21.97 -13.55
C GLN A 954 -32.01 20.48 -13.20
N PRO A 955 -32.50 20.13 -11.98
CA PRO A 955 -32.68 18.74 -11.59
C PRO A 955 -33.69 18.06 -12.51
N SER A 956 -33.53 16.76 -12.77
CA SER A 956 -34.55 15.99 -13.47
C SER A 956 -35.73 15.70 -12.53
N ASP A 957 -36.94 15.63 -13.10
CA ASP A 957 -38.12 15.10 -12.42
C ASP A 957 -38.03 13.58 -12.23
N ASP A 958 -37.11 12.92 -12.95
CA ASP A 958 -36.90 11.48 -12.89
C ASP A 958 -36.07 11.09 -11.66
N VAL A 959 -36.68 10.23 -10.84
CA VAL A 959 -36.06 9.67 -9.64
C VAL A 959 -35.88 8.16 -9.81
N VAL A 960 -34.67 7.67 -9.50
CA VAL A 960 -34.33 6.25 -9.57
C VAL A 960 -33.96 5.74 -8.19
N ILE A 961 -34.40 4.51 -7.88
CA ILE A 961 -33.99 3.78 -6.68
C ILE A 961 -32.84 2.84 -7.04
N ILE A 962 -31.76 2.90 -6.27
CA ILE A 962 -30.61 2.01 -6.40
C ILE A 962 -30.20 1.45 -5.03
N GLU A 963 -29.38 0.40 -5.04
CA GLU A 963 -28.71 -0.10 -3.85
C GLU A 963 -27.25 0.40 -3.80
N PRO A 964 -26.61 0.44 -2.61
CA PRO A 964 -25.22 0.87 -2.48
C PRO A 964 -24.27 0.20 -3.46
N THR A 965 -24.47 -1.09 -3.77
CA THR A 965 -23.65 -1.89 -4.70
C THR A 965 -23.67 -1.38 -6.13
N HIS A 966 -24.70 -0.63 -6.53
CA HIS A 966 -24.83 -0.06 -7.88
C HIS A 966 -24.02 1.21 -8.08
N ILE A 967 -23.56 1.87 -7.00
CA ILE A 967 -22.70 3.04 -7.13
C ILE A 967 -21.35 2.63 -7.72
N ILE A 968 -20.96 3.32 -8.80
CA ILE A 968 -19.66 3.14 -9.47
C ILE A 968 -18.63 4.08 -8.84
N CYS A 969 -18.90 5.39 -8.80
CA CYS A 969 -18.00 6.37 -8.22
C CYS A 969 -18.67 7.71 -7.90
N HIS A 970 -17.97 8.56 -7.14
CA HIS A 970 -18.31 9.97 -7.03
C HIS A 970 -17.99 10.73 -8.32
N LEU A 971 -18.72 11.83 -8.53
CA LEU A 971 -18.47 12.78 -9.60
C LEU A 971 -17.82 14.05 -9.06
N THR A 972 -17.07 14.71 -9.94
CA THR A 972 -16.75 16.13 -9.78
C THR A 972 -17.70 16.93 -10.65
N THR A 973 -18.23 18.02 -10.11
CA THR A 973 -19.25 18.82 -10.80
C THR A 973 -18.93 20.29 -10.74
N LEU A 974 -19.30 21.02 -11.79
CA LEU A 974 -19.07 22.45 -11.90
C LEU A 974 -20.24 23.11 -12.62
N SER A 975 -20.89 24.05 -11.94
CA SER A 975 -21.99 24.82 -12.53
C SER A 975 -21.44 25.91 -13.45
N ARG A 976 -22.14 26.12 -14.57
CA ARG A 976 -21.81 27.10 -15.59
C ARG A 976 -23.00 27.99 -15.91
N LYS A 977 -22.71 29.27 -16.07
CA LYS A 977 -23.67 30.30 -16.46
C LYS A 977 -24.13 30.05 -17.90
N GLU A 978 -25.20 30.75 -18.28
CA GLU A 978 -25.64 30.80 -19.68
C GLU A 978 -24.54 31.29 -20.63
N ALA A 979 -24.67 30.94 -21.90
CA ALA A 979 -23.77 31.19 -23.02
C ALA A 979 -22.40 30.47 -22.99
N VAL A 980 -22.04 29.78 -21.91
CA VAL A 980 -20.84 28.92 -21.89
C VAL A 980 -21.03 27.76 -22.87
N TYR A 981 -20.02 27.49 -23.70
CA TYR A 981 -20.08 26.58 -24.87
C TYR A 981 -21.17 26.94 -25.90
N GLY A 982 -21.71 28.17 -25.89
CA GLY A 982 -22.80 28.57 -26.79
C GLY A 982 -24.18 28.01 -26.41
N ILE A 983 -24.37 27.59 -25.15
CA ILE A 983 -25.64 27.07 -24.64
C ILE A 983 -26.37 28.19 -23.88
N GLU A 984 -27.56 28.59 -24.34
CA GLU A 984 -28.34 29.73 -23.79
C GLU A 984 -29.07 29.43 -22.46
N ARG A 985 -28.53 28.54 -21.64
CA ARG A 985 -29.06 28.21 -20.31
C ARG A 985 -27.95 27.78 -19.37
N GLU A 986 -28.22 27.82 -18.07
CA GLU A 986 -27.31 27.29 -17.07
C GLU A 986 -27.09 25.79 -17.30
N THR A 987 -25.82 25.38 -17.23
CA THR A 987 -25.42 23.97 -17.40
C THR A 987 -24.57 23.52 -16.23
N LYS A 988 -24.37 22.21 -16.14
CA LYS A 988 -23.47 21.60 -15.18
C LYS A 988 -22.54 20.66 -15.93
N VAL A 989 -21.23 20.84 -15.73
CA VAL A 989 -20.22 19.92 -16.27
C VAL A 989 -19.97 18.84 -15.21
N VAL A 990 -20.05 17.58 -15.61
CA VAL A 990 -19.86 16.42 -14.72
C VAL A 990 -18.70 15.57 -15.21
N CYS A 991 -17.79 15.20 -14.31
CA CYS A 991 -16.61 14.40 -14.62
C CYS A 991 -16.51 13.18 -13.68
N TRP A 992 -16.34 11.99 -14.26
CA TRP A 992 -16.26 10.70 -13.56
C TRP A 992 -14.84 10.11 -13.55
N ALA A 993 -13.80 10.93 -13.77
CA ALA A 993 -12.40 10.49 -13.73
C ALA A 993 -11.98 9.92 -12.36
N LEU A 994 -12.74 10.17 -11.29
CA LEU A 994 -12.55 9.57 -9.96
C LEU A 994 -12.81 8.06 -9.91
N ASN A 995 -13.46 7.47 -10.92
CA ASN A 995 -13.71 6.03 -10.99
C ASN A 995 -12.39 5.23 -10.93
N ARG A 996 -11.47 5.53 -11.86
CA ARG A 996 -10.17 4.85 -12.02
C ARG A 996 -10.24 3.32 -11.97
N GLY A 997 -11.39 2.69 -12.20
CA GLY A 997 -11.57 1.24 -12.13
C GLY A 997 -11.26 0.61 -10.76
N ARG A 998 -11.22 1.38 -9.67
CA ARG A 998 -10.85 0.86 -8.35
C ARG A 998 -12.08 0.20 -7.70
N ARG A 999 -12.05 -1.12 -7.59
CA ARG A 999 -13.09 -1.92 -6.92
C ARG A 999 -12.84 -2.06 -5.43
#